data_AF-A0A5D2XU08-F1
#
_entry.id   AF-A0A5D2XU08-F1
#
_cell.length_a   1.000
_cell.length_b   1.000
_cell.length_c   1.000
_cell.angle_alpha   90.00
_cell.angle_beta   90.00
_cell.angle_gamma   90.00
#
_symmetry.space_group_name_H-M   'P 1'
#
loop_
_entity.id
_entity.type
_entity.pdbx_description
1 polymer ?
#
loop_
_entity_poly.entity_id
_entity_poly.type
_entity_poly.pdbx_seq_one_letter_code
_entity_poly.pdbx_strand_id
1 'polypeptide(L)'
;MSPQSYAKQREIVIQWLNTILPDLRLPTEASDEELRACLIDGTVLCRILNRLSPSSPNEESSENSSVSQPENVKRFLATMDELGIPRFEVSDLEKGSMKTVVYCLLSLKLHFISSGEELSTLSTITKAESTDDDGSSPGSLQQFFGEEMRNAFPGLKLQCAMHNQVISEPSPAVLKHVGHKFHEVFQLKQACYADLPVTKILEMMESNSLESAPTQALLNVVYGILDETAETMNGKIPHHVACLLRKAVQEMGRRLSTQADHLRTQNNLYRADEEKHRSKIKELEALVSVSRKETKHVTVQPQQMRSRRKKNISWFSASTLLKCFRPTSQTANSKLEEQEVEKQELMKLVKENEKNILELVAMRQELDIVGMVHKFCSLEMEAEAKAAIAILQLKIKELECLLADSNNKVKELEASFESKCQSWIMKEKIYQSFIDFQFEAMQKLRSSSEAIKQEVLETQKRYSFEFNHLESKLKAVTDAAGNYHEVLKENHKLFSELQDLKGNIIVYCRIRPFLPGQTEKLSTIENISENGQLVIANPSKPGKDGQRSFKFNKIFGPDATQGEVFADIQPFVKSVVDGYNVCIFAYGQTGSGKTYTMTGPTGATEEEWGVNYLALNHLFKVSQDRKCNTVYEVAVQMVEIYNEQVRDLLSSDVGITTISQPNGLAVPEACMHPVISTSDVLDLMDIGFKNRAVSATALNARSSRSHSIVTVHVRGRNVKTGTVLYGNLHLIDLAGSERVDRSEVTGHRLREAQHINKSLSSLGDVIFALAKKSPHVPYRNSKLTQVLQSSLGGQAKTIMLVQLNPDATSFSESMSTLKFAERVSGVELGAAQSSKEEKDVRELLEQMASLKDKIAEKDEEIRRLKSLRDLKPRIPQQQQL
;
A
#
# COMPACT_ATOMS: atom_id res chain seq x y z
N MET A 1 -24.83 -7.70 -27.57
CA MET A 1 -24.15 -8.63 -26.64
C MET A 1 -24.85 -9.97 -26.70
N SER A 2 -24.12 -11.09 -26.70
CA SER A 2 -24.73 -12.42 -26.66
C SER A 2 -25.45 -12.64 -25.31
N PRO A 3 -26.54 -13.43 -25.26
CA PRO A 3 -27.25 -13.75 -24.00
C PRO A 3 -26.33 -14.32 -22.91
N GLN A 4 -25.34 -15.12 -23.31
CA GLN A 4 -24.33 -15.71 -22.41
C GLN A 4 -23.42 -14.66 -21.74
N SER A 5 -23.09 -13.57 -22.44
CA SER A 5 -22.25 -12.50 -21.88
C SER A 5 -22.96 -11.70 -20.78
N TYR A 6 -24.30 -11.61 -20.83
CA TYR A 6 -25.08 -10.88 -19.83
C TYR A 6 -25.33 -11.72 -18.57
N ALA A 7 -25.61 -13.02 -18.72
CA ALA A 7 -25.78 -13.93 -17.58
C ALA A 7 -24.54 -13.94 -16.67
N LYS A 8 -23.34 -14.00 -17.28
CA LYS A 8 -22.07 -13.94 -16.55
C LYS A 8 -21.85 -12.61 -15.83
N GLN A 9 -22.29 -11.49 -16.42
CA GLN A 9 -22.23 -10.16 -15.78
C GLN A 9 -23.16 -10.06 -14.58
N ARG A 10 -24.37 -10.62 -14.69
CA ARG A 10 -25.33 -10.69 -13.58
C ARG A 10 -24.79 -11.52 -12.43
N GLU A 11 -24.21 -12.68 -12.71
CA GLU A 11 -23.57 -13.54 -11.71
C GLU A 11 -22.47 -12.80 -10.94
N ILE A 12 -21.60 -12.07 -11.65
CA ILE A 12 -20.53 -11.27 -11.04
C ILE A 12 -21.09 -10.18 -10.11
N VAL A 13 -22.22 -9.56 -10.47
CA VAL A 13 -22.90 -8.58 -9.62
C VAL A 13 -23.47 -9.26 -8.38
N ILE A 14 -24.17 -10.38 -8.52
CA ILE A 14 -24.77 -11.09 -7.38
C ILE A 14 -23.69 -11.55 -6.39
N GLN A 15 -22.59 -12.14 -6.88
CA GLN A 15 -21.46 -12.53 -6.03
C GLN A 15 -20.87 -11.34 -5.26
N TRP A 16 -20.72 -10.20 -5.95
CA TRP A 16 -20.23 -8.99 -5.32
C TRP A 16 -21.20 -8.42 -4.28
N LEU A 17 -22.50 -8.41 -4.57
CA LEU A 17 -23.54 -7.97 -3.65
C LEU A 17 -23.55 -8.82 -2.37
N ASN A 18 -23.46 -10.14 -2.49
CA ASN A 18 -23.36 -11.05 -1.34
C ASN A 18 -22.06 -10.87 -0.55
N THR A 19 -20.99 -10.37 -1.19
CA THR A 19 -19.72 -10.06 -0.50
C THR A 19 -19.82 -8.78 0.32
N ILE A 20 -20.49 -7.74 -0.20
CA ILE A 20 -20.69 -6.48 0.54
C ILE A 20 -21.78 -6.61 1.61
N LEU A 21 -22.82 -7.40 1.33
CA LEU A 21 -23.96 -7.63 2.21
C LEU A 21 -24.19 -9.15 2.37
N PRO A 22 -23.51 -9.81 3.32
CA PRO A 22 -23.63 -11.26 3.54
C PRO A 22 -25.06 -11.72 3.86
N ASP A 23 -25.88 -10.83 4.42
CA ASP A 23 -27.26 -11.12 4.82
C ASP A 23 -28.24 -11.23 3.65
N LEU A 24 -27.84 -10.82 2.44
CA LEU A 24 -28.70 -10.78 1.25
C LEU A 24 -29.05 -12.19 0.72
N ARG A 25 -28.14 -13.17 0.92
CA ARG A 25 -28.29 -14.60 0.57
C ARG A 25 -28.90 -14.87 -0.82
N LEU A 26 -28.57 -14.08 -1.84
CA LEU A 26 -29.05 -14.31 -3.20
C LEU A 26 -28.29 -15.49 -3.86
N PRO A 27 -28.95 -16.47 -4.48
CA PRO A 27 -28.28 -17.51 -5.26
C PRO A 27 -27.47 -16.91 -6.43
N THR A 28 -26.28 -17.44 -6.72
CA THR A 28 -25.41 -16.95 -7.81
C THR A 28 -26.05 -17.02 -9.19
N GLU A 29 -27.02 -17.93 -9.36
CA GLU A 29 -27.78 -18.16 -10.59
C GLU A 29 -29.10 -17.39 -10.67
N ALA A 30 -29.38 -16.49 -9.71
CA ALA A 30 -30.66 -15.78 -9.62
C ALA A 30 -31.04 -15.06 -10.93
N SER A 31 -32.34 -15.10 -11.23
CA SER A 31 -32.99 -14.46 -12.36
C SER A 31 -33.00 -12.94 -12.25
N ASP A 32 -33.27 -12.26 -13.37
CA ASP A 32 -33.45 -10.80 -13.39
C ASP A 32 -34.60 -10.37 -12.47
N GLU A 33 -35.66 -11.19 -12.36
CA GLU A 33 -36.83 -10.95 -11.53
C GLU A 33 -36.51 -11.05 -10.02
N GLU A 34 -35.69 -12.02 -9.62
CA GLU A 34 -35.24 -12.16 -8.23
C GLU A 34 -34.29 -11.02 -7.83
N LEU A 35 -33.35 -10.67 -8.71
CA LEU A 35 -32.47 -9.52 -8.50
C LEU A 35 -33.27 -8.21 -8.45
N ARG A 36 -34.28 -8.07 -9.31
CA ARG A 36 -35.19 -6.91 -9.32
C ARG A 36 -35.98 -6.83 -8.02
N ALA A 37 -36.58 -7.92 -7.56
CA ALA A 37 -37.33 -7.97 -6.30
C ALA A 37 -36.48 -7.56 -5.09
N CYS A 38 -35.18 -7.89 -5.12
CA CYS A 38 -34.23 -7.49 -4.07
C CYS A 38 -33.88 -5.99 -4.10
N LEU A 39 -33.84 -5.38 -5.28
CA LEU A 39 -33.36 -4.01 -5.46
C LEU A 39 -34.49 -2.97 -5.53
N ILE A 40 -35.72 -3.38 -5.84
CA ILE A 40 -36.85 -2.49 -6.16
C ILE A 40 -37.23 -1.52 -5.04
N ASP A 41 -37.02 -1.90 -3.78
CA ASP A 41 -37.28 -1.08 -2.60
C ASP A 41 -36.18 -0.01 -2.34
N GLY A 42 -35.05 -0.08 -3.08
CA GLY A 42 -33.92 0.84 -2.95
C GLY A 42 -33.11 0.71 -1.65
N THR A 43 -33.62 0.00 -0.65
CA THR A 43 -32.98 -0.19 0.67
C THR A 43 -31.63 -0.90 0.56
N VAL A 44 -31.51 -1.88 -0.34
CA VAL A 44 -30.24 -2.59 -0.60
C VAL A 44 -29.23 -1.67 -1.29
N LEU A 45 -29.69 -0.84 -2.24
CA LEU A 45 -28.86 0.12 -2.95
C LEU A 45 -28.25 1.18 -2.01
N CYS A 46 -29.04 1.73 -1.10
CA CYS A 46 -28.56 2.65 -0.07
C CYS A 46 -27.58 1.99 0.90
N ARG A 47 -27.83 0.72 1.30
CA ARG A 47 -26.92 -0.03 2.17
C ARG A 47 -25.55 -0.27 1.52
N ILE A 48 -25.50 -0.50 0.20
CA ILE A 48 -24.25 -0.62 -0.55
C ILE A 48 -23.46 0.69 -0.48
N LEU A 49 -24.11 1.85 -0.71
CA LEU A 49 -23.44 3.15 -0.64
C LEU A 49 -22.91 3.46 0.76
N ASN A 50 -23.71 3.21 1.80
CA ASN A 50 -23.27 3.44 3.18
C ASN A 50 -22.06 2.58 3.56
N ARG A 51 -21.92 1.38 2.96
CA ARG A 51 -20.75 0.50 3.16
C ARG A 51 -19.53 0.95 2.37
N LEU A 52 -19.71 1.48 1.17
CA LEU A 52 -18.63 1.89 0.28
C LEU A 52 -18.11 3.31 0.56
N SER A 53 -18.93 4.19 1.16
CA SER A 53 -18.52 5.55 1.54
C SER A 53 -19.17 5.97 2.86
N PRO A 54 -18.53 5.68 4.02
CA PRO A 54 -19.06 6.06 5.33
C PRO A 54 -18.80 7.54 5.59
N SER A 55 -19.67 8.43 5.15
CA SER A 55 -19.61 9.85 5.52
C SER A 55 -20.28 10.07 6.88
N SER A 56 -19.49 10.41 7.91
CA SER A 56 -19.77 11.21 9.15
C SER A 56 -21.15 11.11 9.85
N PRO A 57 -21.21 11.03 11.21
CA PRO A 57 -22.41 10.71 11.95
C PRO A 57 -23.39 11.87 11.97
N ASN A 58 -24.55 11.69 11.35
CA ASN A 58 -25.83 12.24 11.80
C ASN A 58 -26.95 11.44 11.14
N GLU A 59 -27.99 11.17 11.92
CA GLU A 59 -29.18 10.36 11.61
C GLU A 59 -29.03 8.85 11.85
N GLU A 60 -28.93 8.50 13.14
CA GLU A 60 -29.73 7.38 13.64
C GLU A 60 -31.19 7.63 13.24
N SER A 61 -31.68 6.89 12.25
CA SER A 61 -33.10 6.74 12.01
C SER A 61 -33.47 5.29 12.24
N SER A 62 -33.89 5.04 13.48
CA SER A 62 -35.10 4.28 13.82
C SER A 62 -35.68 3.46 12.65
N GLU A 63 -35.65 2.14 12.80
CA GLU A 63 -36.28 1.11 11.96
C GLU A 63 -37.81 1.24 11.76
N ASN A 64 -38.41 2.40 11.99
CA ASN A 64 -39.85 2.64 11.85
C ASN A 64 -40.16 4.03 11.28
N SER A 65 -39.82 4.29 10.03
CA SER A 65 -40.49 5.34 9.26
C SER A 65 -40.71 4.90 7.82
N SER A 66 -41.96 5.00 7.37
CA SER A 66 -42.46 4.62 6.05
C SER A 66 -41.98 5.62 4.98
N VAL A 67 -40.71 5.58 4.64
CA VAL A 67 -40.17 6.30 3.46
C VAL A 67 -40.57 5.53 2.21
N SER A 68 -41.11 6.25 1.22
CA SER A 68 -41.71 5.64 0.04
C SER A 68 -40.66 4.95 -0.85
N GLN A 69 -40.99 3.78 -1.42
CA GLN A 69 -40.15 2.99 -2.35
C GLN A 69 -39.36 3.82 -3.40
N PRO A 70 -39.89 4.90 -4.00
CA PRO A 70 -39.16 5.70 -5.00
C PRO A 70 -38.01 6.56 -4.43
N GLU A 71 -37.99 6.82 -3.13
CA GLU A 71 -37.15 7.85 -2.52
C GLU A 71 -35.72 7.34 -2.24
N ASN A 72 -35.60 6.08 -1.82
CA ASN A 72 -34.31 5.39 -1.67
C ASN A 72 -33.59 5.22 -3.01
N VAL A 73 -34.32 4.83 -4.06
CA VAL A 73 -33.76 4.67 -5.41
C VAL A 73 -33.29 6.03 -5.95
N LYS A 74 -34.07 7.10 -5.77
CA LYS A 74 -33.67 8.46 -6.16
C LYS A 74 -32.40 8.93 -5.44
N ARG A 75 -32.26 8.63 -4.13
CA ARG A 75 -31.07 8.95 -3.35
C ARG A 75 -29.83 8.22 -3.90
N PHE A 76 -29.95 6.93 -4.22
CA PHE A 76 -28.87 6.17 -4.84
C PHE A 76 -28.45 6.75 -6.19
N LEU A 77 -29.42 7.11 -7.05
CA LEU A 77 -29.14 7.67 -8.38
C LEU A 77 -28.48 9.06 -8.29
N ALA A 78 -28.86 9.90 -7.32
CA ALA A 78 -28.22 11.18 -7.08
C ALA A 78 -26.73 11.01 -6.71
N THR A 79 -26.40 10.00 -5.88
CA THR A 79 -25.00 9.67 -5.58
C THR A 79 -24.25 9.14 -6.80
N MET A 80 -24.89 8.39 -7.71
CA MET A 80 -24.25 7.98 -8.97
C MET A 80 -23.93 9.19 -9.86
N ASP A 81 -24.80 10.20 -9.89
CA ASP A 81 -24.56 11.45 -10.62
C ASP A 81 -23.39 12.23 -10.01
N GLU A 82 -23.28 12.28 -8.68
CA GLU A 82 -22.14 12.89 -7.97
C GLU A 82 -20.82 12.16 -8.27
N LEU A 83 -20.85 10.82 -8.36
CA LEU A 83 -19.68 9.99 -8.67
C LEU A 83 -19.37 9.90 -10.17
N GLY A 84 -20.19 10.48 -11.05
CA GLY A 84 -20.03 10.41 -12.50
C GLY A 84 -20.18 9.00 -13.09
N ILE A 85 -20.89 8.12 -12.38
CA ILE A 85 -21.12 6.72 -12.78
C ILE A 85 -22.40 6.64 -13.62
N PRO A 86 -22.46 5.83 -14.70
CA PRO A 86 -23.68 5.67 -15.49
C PRO A 86 -24.85 5.19 -14.63
N ARG A 87 -25.89 6.02 -14.50
CA ARG A 87 -27.11 5.71 -13.74
C ARG A 87 -28.14 4.97 -14.61
N PHE A 88 -29.05 4.23 -13.97
CA PHE A 88 -30.24 3.67 -14.61
C PHE A 88 -31.47 4.55 -14.35
N GLU A 89 -32.55 4.38 -15.12
CA GLU A 89 -33.80 5.12 -14.89
C GLU A 89 -34.69 4.35 -13.90
N VAL A 90 -35.48 5.04 -13.08
CA VAL A 90 -36.36 4.36 -12.07
C VAL A 90 -37.31 3.36 -12.73
N SER A 91 -37.75 3.63 -13.96
CA SER A 91 -38.57 2.74 -14.77
C SER A 91 -37.87 1.42 -15.14
N ASP A 92 -36.54 1.37 -15.18
CA ASP A 92 -35.77 0.15 -15.46
C ASP A 92 -35.92 -0.89 -14.35
N LEU A 93 -36.06 -0.42 -13.11
CA LEU A 93 -36.23 -1.26 -11.93
C LEU A 93 -37.69 -1.69 -11.71
N GLU A 94 -38.65 -0.88 -12.16
CA GLU A 94 -40.08 -1.19 -12.05
C GLU A 94 -40.59 -2.10 -13.18
N LYS A 95 -40.23 -1.82 -14.43
CA LYS A 95 -40.79 -2.51 -15.63
C LYS A 95 -39.80 -2.65 -16.80
N GLY A 96 -38.60 -2.09 -16.71
CA GLY A 96 -37.62 -2.09 -17.79
C GLY A 96 -36.57 -3.18 -17.68
N SER A 97 -35.48 -3.01 -18.43
CA SER A 97 -34.45 -4.04 -18.60
C SER A 97 -33.39 -3.97 -17.49
N MET A 98 -33.18 -5.06 -16.74
CA MET A 98 -32.15 -5.15 -15.70
C MET A 98 -30.71 -4.99 -16.22
N LYS A 99 -30.50 -4.93 -17.54
CA LYS A 99 -29.17 -4.71 -18.14
C LYS A 99 -28.53 -3.39 -17.73
N THR A 100 -29.30 -2.30 -17.70
CA THR A 100 -28.79 -0.98 -17.31
C THR A 100 -28.47 -0.93 -15.82
N VAL A 101 -29.30 -1.58 -14.99
CA VAL A 101 -29.08 -1.73 -13.55
C VAL A 101 -27.81 -2.53 -13.24
N VAL A 102 -27.64 -3.70 -13.89
CA VAL A 102 -26.44 -4.54 -13.76
C VAL A 102 -25.19 -3.81 -14.23
N TYR A 103 -25.29 -3.04 -15.32
CA TYR A 103 -24.17 -2.23 -15.82
C TYR A 103 -23.79 -1.09 -14.86
N CYS A 104 -24.77 -0.42 -14.28
CA CYS A 104 -24.57 0.62 -13.25
C CYS A 104 -23.82 0.04 -12.04
N LEU A 105 -24.28 -1.11 -11.51
CA LEU A 105 -23.65 -1.78 -10.37
C LEU A 105 -22.23 -2.30 -10.68
N LEU A 106 -21.98 -2.81 -11.88
CA LEU A 106 -20.64 -3.18 -12.33
C LEU A 106 -19.72 -1.97 -12.43
N SER A 107 -20.24 -0.84 -12.92
CA SER A 107 -19.48 0.41 -13.01
C SER A 107 -19.14 0.95 -11.62
N LEU A 108 -20.06 0.84 -10.67
CA LEU A 108 -19.83 1.18 -9.27
C LEU A 108 -18.77 0.27 -8.62
N LYS A 109 -18.83 -1.04 -8.86
CA LYS A 109 -17.80 -1.99 -8.43
C LYS A 109 -16.42 -1.62 -8.97
N LEU A 110 -16.32 -1.29 -10.26
CA LEU A 110 -15.05 -0.90 -10.90
C LEU A 110 -14.51 0.43 -10.38
N HIS A 111 -15.40 1.39 -10.11
CA HIS A 111 -15.02 2.70 -9.55
C HIS A 111 -14.28 2.55 -8.21
N PHE A 112 -14.81 1.72 -7.30
CA PHE A 112 -14.20 1.50 -5.99
C PHE A 112 -12.96 0.58 -6.01
N ILE A 113 -12.84 -0.31 -7.01
CA ILE A 113 -11.61 -1.09 -7.23
C ILE A 113 -10.48 -0.17 -7.73
N SER A 114 -10.80 0.84 -8.55
CA SER A 114 -9.81 1.77 -9.11
C SER A 114 -9.39 2.88 -8.14
N SER A 115 -10.14 3.15 -7.08
CA SER A 115 -9.82 4.20 -6.09
C SER A 115 -8.85 3.77 -4.98
N GLY A 116 -8.36 2.52 -5.00
CA GLY A 116 -7.21 2.11 -4.18
C GLY A 116 -7.47 1.89 -2.68
N GLU A 117 -8.72 1.68 -2.26
CA GLU A 117 -9.01 1.17 -0.91
C GLU A 117 -9.02 -0.37 -0.95
N GLU A 118 -7.91 -0.99 -0.54
CA GLU A 118 -7.86 -2.42 -0.30
C GLU A 118 -8.89 -2.81 0.78
N LEU A 119 -9.77 -3.75 0.42
CA LEU A 119 -10.84 -4.35 1.22
C LEU A 119 -10.26 -5.23 2.36
N SER A 120 -9.51 -4.62 3.27
CA SER A 120 -8.87 -5.25 4.43
C SER A 120 -9.80 -5.41 5.64
N THR A 121 -11.06 -4.96 5.53
CA THR A 121 -12.04 -4.95 6.63
C THR A 121 -13.02 -6.14 6.66
N LEU A 122 -12.92 -7.09 5.74
CA LEU A 122 -13.82 -8.26 5.66
C LEU A 122 -13.27 -9.55 6.29
N SER A 123 -12.01 -9.59 6.75
CA SER A 123 -11.43 -10.76 7.45
C SER A 123 -11.73 -10.82 8.94
N THR A 124 -12.37 -9.79 9.51
CA THR A 124 -12.48 -9.62 10.98
C THR A 124 -13.87 -9.94 11.53
N ILE A 125 -14.85 -10.29 10.69
CA ILE A 125 -16.24 -10.53 11.11
C ILE A 125 -16.63 -12.03 11.06
N THR A 126 -15.85 -12.89 10.41
CA THR A 126 -16.14 -14.34 10.30
C THR A 126 -15.50 -15.22 11.38
N LYS A 127 -15.03 -14.65 12.50
CA LYS A 127 -14.37 -15.41 13.59
C LYS A 127 -15.08 -15.37 14.95
N ALA A 128 -16.32 -14.93 14.98
CA ALA A 128 -17.16 -15.03 16.17
C ALA A 128 -18.50 -15.66 15.78
N GLU A 129 -18.54 -16.99 15.71
CA GLU A 129 -19.65 -17.85 16.16
C GLU A 129 -19.47 -19.29 15.64
N SER A 130 -19.86 -20.24 16.49
CA SER A 130 -19.98 -21.69 16.32
C SER A 130 -18.75 -22.59 16.52
N THR A 131 -18.89 -23.37 17.59
CA THR A 131 -18.26 -24.63 17.97
C THR A 131 -18.77 -25.81 17.12
N ASP A 132 -18.01 -26.90 17.17
CA ASP A 132 -18.31 -28.31 16.79
C ASP A 132 -18.03 -28.79 15.35
N ASP A 133 -16.91 -29.53 15.26
CA ASP A 133 -16.63 -30.81 14.60
C ASP A 133 -17.55 -31.27 13.44
N ASP A 134 -16.99 -31.40 12.22
CA ASP A 134 -16.80 -32.73 11.59
C ASP A 134 -15.88 -32.65 10.35
N GLY A 135 -15.16 -33.73 10.09
CA GLY A 135 -14.09 -33.81 9.09
C GLY A 135 -14.57 -33.83 7.64
N SER A 136 -13.98 -32.99 6.79
CA SER A 136 -13.71 -33.28 5.37
C SER A 136 -12.82 -32.20 4.76
N SER A 137 -11.74 -32.61 4.10
CA SER A 137 -10.80 -31.73 3.40
C SER A 137 -11.47 -31.06 2.19
N PRO A 138 -11.31 -29.74 1.95
CA PRO A 138 -11.66 -29.15 0.67
C PRO A 138 -10.44 -29.18 -0.26
N GLY A 139 -10.45 -30.15 -1.16
CA GLY A 139 -9.63 -30.13 -2.37
C GLY A 139 -10.16 -29.11 -3.39
N SER A 140 -9.23 -28.56 -4.17
CA SER A 140 -9.40 -28.06 -5.53
C SER A 140 -10.60 -27.14 -5.83
N LEU A 141 -10.43 -25.83 -5.64
CA LEU A 141 -11.25 -24.80 -6.31
C LEU A 141 -10.41 -23.57 -6.67
N GLN A 142 -9.25 -23.80 -7.29
CA GLN A 142 -8.45 -22.73 -7.90
C GLN A 142 -7.97 -23.14 -9.28
N GLN A 143 -8.94 -23.38 -10.18
CA GLN A 143 -8.65 -23.62 -11.58
C GLN A 143 -9.82 -23.21 -12.47
N PHE A 144 -10.36 -22.00 -12.33
CA PHE A 144 -11.38 -21.50 -13.27
C PHE A 144 -11.45 -19.97 -13.42
N PHE A 145 -10.36 -19.22 -13.24
CA PHE A 145 -10.37 -17.79 -13.57
C PHE A 145 -9.01 -17.33 -14.12
N GLY A 146 -8.83 -17.45 -15.43
CA GLY A 146 -7.59 -17.01 -16.08
C GLY A 146 -7.70 -16.63 -17.56
N GLU A 147 -8.64 -17.20 -18.34
CA GLU A 147 -8.55 -17.08 -19.81
C GLU A 147 -9.74 -16.44 -20.55
N GLU A 148 -10.84 -16.06 -19.91
CA GLU A 148 -12.00 -15.52 -20.65
C GLU A 148 -12.28 -14.01 -20.51
N MET A 149 -11.55 -13.28 -19.68
CA MET A 149 -11.79 -11.84 -19.48
C MET A 149 -10.93 -10.94 -20.38
N ARG A 150 -10.76 -11.33 -21.65
CA ARG A 150 -10.22 -10.44 -22.71
C ARG A 150 -11.11 -10.32 -23.95
N ASN A 151 -12.17 -11.14 -24.06
CA ASN A 151 -12.98 -11.22 -25.29
C ASN A 151 -14.42 -10.70 -25.16
N ALA A 152 -14.82 -10.11 -24.05
CA ALA A 152 -16.15 -9.54 -23.88
C ALA A 152 -16.07 -8.03 -23.69
N PHE A 153 -15.88 -7.27 -24.77
CA PHE A 153 -16.42 -5.91 -25.06
C PHE A 153 -15.61 -5.20 -26.18
N PRO A 154 -16.00 -5.37 -27.46
CA PRO A 154 -15.60 -4.45 -28.52
C PRO A 154 -16.64 -3.32 -28.63
N GLY A 155 -16.27 -2.09 -28.24
CA GLY A 155 -17.06 -0.91 -28.62
C GLY A 155 -17.17 0.20 -27.59
N LEU A 156 -16.10 0.99 -27.43
CA LEU A 156 -16.19 2.43 -27.21
C LEU A 156 -15.10 3.09 -28.06
N LYS A 157 -15.44 3.34 -29.32
CA LYS A 157 -14.67 4.23 -30.20
C LYS A 157 -14.96 5.66 -29.75
N LEU A 158 -14.04 6.28 -29.01
CA LEU A 158 -13.85 7.73 -29.09
C LEU A 158 -12.72 7.99 -30.10
N GLN A 159 -13.12 8.27 -31.33
CA GLN A 159 -12.23 8.68 -32.40
C GLN A 159 -12.07 10.19 -32.32
N CYS A 160 -10.97 10.67 -31.76
CA CYS A 160 -10.45 12.00 -32.06
C CYS A 160 -9.22 11.79 -32.95
N ALA A 161 -9.42 11.96 -34.26
CA ALA A 161 -8.36 11.95 -35.24
C ALA A 161 -7.57 13.26 -35.14
N MET A 162 -6.27 13.15 -34.91
CA MET A 162 -5.30 14.14 -35.37
C MET A 162 -4.36 13.40 -36.32
N HIS A 163 -4.66 13.52 -37.61
CA HIS A 163 -3.70 13.27 -38.67
C HIS A 163 -2.61 14.33 -38.56
N ASN A 164 -1.34 13.92 -38.54
CA ASN A 164 -0.29 14.67 -39.20
C ASN A 164 0.76 13.68 -39.69
N GLN A 165 0.80 13.52 -41.02
CA GLN A 165 1.71 12.66 -41.75
C GLN A 165 2.54 13.54 -42.69
N VAL A 166 3.74 13.92 -42.24
CA VAL A 166 4.92 14.30 -43.05
C VAL A 166 6.09 14.13 -42.06
N ILE A 167 7.15 13.34 -42.23
CA ILE A 167 8.09 13.20 -43.34
C ILE A 167 8.71 11.78 -43.27
N SER A 168 8.89 11.21 -44.46
CA SER A 168 9.57 9.97 -44.86
C SER A 168 10.85 9.55 -44.10
N GLU A 169 10.93 8.27 -43.74
CA GLU A 169 12.19 7.52 -43.55
C GLU A 169 12.83 7.15 -44.90
N PRO A 170 14.17 7.09 -45.02
CA PRO A 170 14.83 6.47 -46.17
C PRO A 170 14.85 4.93 -46.07
N SER A 171 14.80 4.30 -47.25
CA SER A 171 14.70 2.86 -47.54
C SER A 171 15.78 1.97 -46.88
N PRO A 172 15.48 0.68 -46.59
CA PRO A 172 16.34 -0.22 -45.84
C PRO A 172 17.25 -1.03 -46.76
N ALA A 173 18.55 -0.79 -46.69
CA ALA A 173 19.54 -1.73 -47.19
C ALA A 173 20.71 -1.77 -46.20
N VAL A 174 21.13 -3.00 -45.85
CA VAL A 174 22.27 -3.33 -44.99
C VAL A 174 21.99 -3.30 -43.48
N LEU A 175 21.28 -4.31 -42.96
CA LEU A 175 21.54 -4.95 -41.64
C LEU A 175 20.64 -6.18 -41.36
N LYS A 176 20.26 -6.92 -42.40
CA LYS A 176 19.36 -8.09 -42.33
C LYS A 176 19.96 -9.36 -41.69
N HIS A 177 21.05 -9.26 -40.91
CA HIS A 177 21.70 -10.46 -40.34
C HIS A 177 22.05 -10.44 -38.85
N VAL A 178 21.66 -9.38 -38.12
CA VAL A 178 21.95 -9.31 -36.67
C VAL A 178 20.69 -9.35 -35.80
N GLY A 179 19.52 -8.96 -36.33
CA GLY A 179 18.29 -8.78 -35.53
C GLY A 179 17.55 -10.04 -35.08
N HIS A 180 17.84 -11.22 -35.63
CA HIS A 180 17.06 -12.43 -35.31
C HIS A 180 17.42 -13.08 -33.97
N LYS A 181 18.63 -12.84 -33.41
CA LYS A 181 19.01 -13.37 -32.08
C LYS A 181 18.55 -12.49 -30.91
N PHE A 182 18.38 -11.18 -31.10
CA PHE A 182 18.07 -10.24 -30.01
C PHE A 182 16.63 -10.34 -29.51
N HIS A 183 15.69 -10.78 -30.37
CA HIS A 183 14.29 -10.91 -29.98
C HIS A 183 14.02 -12.14 -29.11
N GLU A 184 14.86 -13.18 -29.20
CA GLU A 184 14.74 -14.40 -28.37
C GLU A 184 15.22 -14.19 -26.92
N VAL A 185 16.16 -13.27 -26.70
CA VAL A 185 16.74 -13.03 -25.35
C VAL A 185 15.71 -12.44 -24.37
N PHE A 186 14.72 -11.69 -24.87
CA PHE A 186 13.72 -10.97 -24.06
C PHE A 186 12.29 -11.53 -24.18
N GLN A 187 12.07 -12.64 -24.89
CA GLN A 187 10.77 -13.33 -24.93
C GLN A 187 10.69 -14.41 -23.85
N LEU A 188 10.33 -14.02 -22.63
CA LEU A 188 9.92 -14.94 -21.57
C LEU A 188 8.40 -14.98 -21.52
N LYS A 189 7.81 -15.93 -22.24
CA LYS A 189 6.46 -16.38 -21.91
C LYS A 189 6.62 -17.46 -20.83
N GLN A 190 6.22 -17.14 -19.61
CA GLN A 190 5.91 -18.14 -18.55
C GLN A 190 7.09 -18.78 -17.78
N ALA A 191 8.16 -18.04 -17.44
CA ALA A 191 9.19 -18.57 -16.50
C ALA A 191 9.64 -17.52 -15.46
N CYS A 192 9.85 -17.98 -14.22
CA CYS A 192 10.39 -17.25 -13.07
C CYS A 192 11.78 -16.67 -13.37
N TYR A 193 11.98 -15.36 -13.19
CA TYR A 193 13.29 -14.71 -13.29
C TYR A 193 14.25 -15.13 -12.17
N ALA A 194 13.75 -15.69 -11.05
CA ALA A 194 14.57 -16.26 -9.98
C ALA A 194 15.31 -17.56 -10.39
N ASP A 195 14.80 -18.28 -11.41
CA ASP A 195 15.37 -19.55 -11.88
C ASP A 195 16.28 -19.38 -13.12
N LEU A 196 16.52 -18.14 -13.56
CA LEU A 196 17.36 -17.90 -14.73
C LEU A 196 18.84 -18.20 -14.42
N PRO A 197 19.56 -18.93 -15.31
CA PRO A 197 20.99 -19.12 -15.16
C PRO A 197 21.72 -17.76 -15.15
N VAL A 198 22.65 -17.58 -14.20
CA VAL A 198 23.44 -16.35 -14.03
C VAL A 198 24.15 -15.93 -15.33
N THR A 199 24.50 -16.88 -16.19
CA THR A 199 25.10 -16.65 -17.52
C THR A 199 24.18 -15.90 -18.48
N LYS A 200 22.87 -16.20 -18.46
CA LYS A 200 21.86 -15.55 -19.32
C LYS A 200 21.54 -14.13 -18.84
N ILE A 201 21.58 -13.91 -17.52
CA ILE A 201 21.44 -12.58 -16.92
C ILE A 201 22.68 -11.73 -17.23
N LEU A 202 23.89 -12.32 -17.23
CA LEU A 202 25.10 -11.62 -17.66
C LEU A 202 25.04 -11.20 -19.14
N GLU A 203 24.53 -12.05 -20.02
CA GLU A 203 24.35 -11.77 -21.46
C GLU A 203 23.32 -10.63 -21.70
N MET A 204 22.27 -10.57 -20.87
CA MET A 204 21.33 -9.44 -20.85
C MET A 204 21.96 -8.15 -20.29
N MET A 205 22.97 -8.26 -19.42
CA MET A 205 23.66 -7.13 -18.79
C MET A 205 24.84 -6.57 -19.61
N GLU A 206 25.21 -7.22 -20.73
CA GLU A 206 26.22 -6.69 -21.66
C GLU A 206 25.74 -5.35 -22.24
N SER A 207 26.67 -4.39 -22.34
CA SER A 207 26.40 -2.96 -22.52
C SER A 207 25.58 -2.62 -23.76
N ASN A 208 25.62 -3.44 -24.81
CA ASN A 208 24.93 -3.15 -26.07
C ASN A 208 23.50 -3.71 -26.13
N SER A 209 23.14 -4.65 -25.25
CA SER A 209 21.86 -5.37 -25.30
C SER A 209 20.70 -4.54 -24.75
N LEU A 210 20.90 -3.81 -23.65
CA LEU A 210 19.87 -2.97 -23.02
C LEU A 210 19.70 -1.62 -23.75
N GLU A 211 20.78 -1.05 -24.27
CA GLU A 211 20.75 0.24 -24.98
C GLU A 211 20.04 0.15 -26.34
N SER A 212 20.08 -1.01 -27.01
CA SER A 212 19.43 -1.26 -28.31
C SER A 212 18.04 -1.91 -28.22
N ALA A 213 17.62 -2.32 -27.02
CA ALA A 213 16.32 -2.98 -26.82
C ALA A 213 15.13 -2.01 -27.02
N PRO A 214 13.99 -2.45 -27.58
CA PRO A 214 12.77 -1.65 -27.63
C PRO A 214 12.31 -1.26 -26.22
N THR A 215 11.78 -0.05 -26.03
CA THR A 215 11.29 0.41 -24.72
C THR A 215 10.21 -0.52 -24.15
N GLN A 216 9.40 -1.14 -25.00
CA GLN A 216 8.41 -2.13 -24.61
C GLN A 216 9.04 -3.42 -24.03
N ALA A 217 10.18 -3.85 -24.53
CA ALA A 217 10.88 -5.03 -24.03
C ALA A 217 11.48 -4.77 -22.65
N LEU A 218 12.05 -3.58 -22.44
CA LEU A 218 12.53 -3.14 -21.12
C LEU A 218 11.38 -3.04 -20.10
N LEU A 219 10.22 -2.52 -20.52
CA LEU A 219 9.01 -2.47 -19.70
C LEU A 219 8.58 -3.87 -19.26
N ASN A 220 8.57 -4.84 -20.18
CA ASN A 220 8.13 -6.21 -19.88
C ASN A 220 9.08 -6.91 -18.90
N VAL A 221 10.39 -6.63 -18.95
CA VAL A 221 11.36 -7.15 -17.96
C VAL A 221 11.09 -6.54 -16.57
N VAL A 222 10.82 -5.24 -16.50
CA VAL A 222 10.50 -4.56 -15.24
C VAL A 222 9.21 -5.09 -14.63
N TYR A 223 8.15 -5.22 -15.43
CA TYR A 223 6.87 -5.77 -14.98
C TYR A 223 6.97 -7.24 -14.58
N GLY A 224 7.69 -8.05 -15.36
CA GLY A 224 7.89 -9.47 -15.03
C GLY A 224 8.61 -9.71 -13.71
N ILE A 225 9.63 -8.90 -13.41
CA ILE A 225 10.34 -8.95 -12.11
C ILE A 225 9.44 -8.46 -10.97
N LEU A 226 8.65 -7.40 -11.20
CA LEU A 226 7.76 -6.84 -10.17
C LEU A 226 6.59 -7.79 -9.84
N ASP A 227 5.98 -8.43 -10.84
CA ASP A 227 4.93 -9.44 -10.65
C ASP A 227 5.45 -10.62 -9.82
N GLU A 228 6.65 -11.13 -10.14
CA GLU A 228 7.26 -12.25 -9.41
C GLU A 228 7.58 -11.91 -7.95
N THR A 229 7.96 -10.65 -7.68
CA THR A 229 8.15 -10.17 -6.29
C THR A 229 6.85 -9.96 -5.54
N ALA A 230 5.74 -9.73 -6.25
CA ALA A 230 4.41 -9.62 -5.65
C ALA A 230 3.82 -11.02 -5.35
N GLU A 231 4.10 -12.02 -6.21
CA GLU A 231 3.63 -13.41 -6.03
C GLU A 231 4.44 -14.18 -4.97
N THR A 232 5.75 -13.93 -4.85
CA THR A 232 6.59 -14.58 -3.83
C THR A 232 6.58 -13.78 -2.52
N MET A 233 5.79 -14.23 -1.54
CA MET A 233 5.62 -13.67 -0.17
C MET A 233 6.90 -13.54 0.70
N ASN A 234 8.10 -13.53 0.12
CA ASN A 234 9.38 -13.52 0.84
C ASN A 234 10.27 -12.28 0.60
N GLY A 235 9.87 -11.32 -0.24
CA GLY A 235 10.49 -9.98 -0.30
C GLY A 235 12.00 -9.89 -0.57
N LYS A 236 12.67 -11.00 -0.95
CA LYS A 236 14.11 -11.06 -1.19
C LYS A 236 14.38 -11.20 -2.70
N ILE A 237 14.70 -10.08 -3.36
CA ILE A 237 15.17 -10.08 -4.75
C ILE A 237 16.63 -10.50 -4.77
N PRO A 238 17.02 -11.58 -5.49
CA PRO A 238 18.42 -11.94 -5.68
C PRO A 238 19.23 -10.77 -6.25
N HIS A 239 20.44 -10.54 -5.75
CA HIS A 239 21.23 -9.34 -6.06
C HIS A 239 21.46 -9.12 -7.56
N HIS A 240 21.59 -10.19 -8.34
CA HIS A 240 21.76 -10.13 -9.79
C HIS A 240 20.49 -9.69 -10.54
N VAL A 241 19.29 -10.09 -10.08
CA VAL A 241 18.00 -9.63 -10.63
C VAL A 241 17.76 -8.17 -10.29
N ALA A 242 18.11 -7.75 -9.06
CA ALA A 242 18.04 -6.35 -8.66
C ALA A 242 18.97 -5.44 -9.48
N CYS A 243 20.13 -5.96 -9.91
CA CYS A 243 21.07 -5.24 -10.78
C CYS A 243 20.51 -5.06 -12.19
N LEU A 244 19.89 -6.09 -12.76
CA LEU A 244 19.21 -6.04 -14.05
C LEU A 244 18.05 -5.03 -14.04
N LEU A 245 17.19 -5.09 -13.01
CA LEU A 245 16.08 -4.15 -12.81
C LEU A 245 16.56 -2.71 -12.75
N ARG A 246 17.62 -2.45 -11.98
CA ARG A 246 18.22 -1.11 -11.85
C ARG A 246 18.71 -0.57 -13.21
N LYS A 247 19.42 -1.38 -14.00
CA LYS A 247 19.92 -0.96 -15.32
C LYS A 247 18.80 -0.73 -16.32
N ALA A 248 17.76 -1.58 -16.34
CA ALA A 248 16.62 -1.41 -17.23
C ALA A 248 15.85 -0.11 -16.94
N VAL A 249 15.60 0.19 -15.66
CA VAL A 249 14.94 1.44 -15.23
C VAL A 249 15.80 2.67 -15.55
N GLN A 250 17.13 2.59 -15.37
CA GLN A 250 18.05 3.68 -15.71
C GLN A 250 18.03 4.01 -17.22
N GLU A 251 18.03 2.99 -18.09
CA GLU A 251 17.97 3.21 -19.54
C GLU A 251 16.61 3.76 -19.98
N MET A 252 15.50 3.30 -19.39
CA MET A 252 14.18 3.91 -19.61
C MET A 252 14.15 5.38 -19.18
N GLY A 253 14.72 5.70 -18.01
CA GLY A 253 14.84 7.07 -17.53
C GLY A 253 15.65 7.97 -18.47
N ARG A 254 16.78 7.46 -19.00
CA ARG A 254 17.62 8.18 -19.98
C ARG A 254 16.85 8.50 -21.27
N ARG A 255 16.05 7.54 -21.77
CA ARG A 255 15.23 7.73 -22.97
C ARG A 255 14.10 8.74 -22.75
N LEU A 256 13.41 8.66 -21.61
CA LEU A 256 12.38 9.63 -21.24
C LEU A 256 12.96 11.05 -21.08
N SER A 257 14.14 11.18 -20.48
CA SER A 257 14.83 12.48 -20.38
C SER A 257 15.16 13.05 -21.76
N THR A 258 15.68 12.21 -22.67
CA THR A 258 16.02 12.63 -24.04
C THR A 258 14.78 13.06 -24.82
N GLN A 259 13.66 12.34 -24.64
CA GLN A 259 12.38 12.68 -25.26
C GLN A 259 11.78 13.98 -24.68
N ALA A 260 11.91 14.20 -23.37
CA ALA A 260 11.49 15.43 -22.71
C ALA A 260 12.31 16.64 -23.19
N ASP A 261 13.62 16.48 -23.41
CA ASP A 261 14.49 17.53 -23.96
C ASP A 261 14.16 17.85 -25.42
N HIS A 262 13.78 16.85 -26.21
CA HIS A 262 13.30 17.06 -27.58
C HIS A 262 11.98 17.84 -27.60
N LEU A 263 11.01 17.47 -26.76
CA LEU A 263 9.75 18.19 -26.61
C LEU A 263 9.96 19.62 -26.13
N ARG A 264 10.92 19.84 -25.21
CA ARG A 264 11.28 21.20 -24.74
C ARG A 264 11.85 22.05 -25.88
N THR A 265 12.72 21.48 -26.70
CA THR A 265 13.29 22.17 -27.87
C THR A 265 12.22 22.51 -28.90
N GLN A 266 11.28 21.60 -29.18
CA GLN A 266 10.15 21.88 -30.07
C GLN A 266 9.24 22.99 -29.52
N ASN A 267 8.95 22.98 -28.23
CA ASN A 267 8.10 23.99 -27.59
C ASN A 267 8.75 25.40 -27.67
N ASN A 268 10.08 25.46 -27.51
CA ASN A 268 10.83 26.70 -27.70
C ASN A 268 10.76 27.22 -29.15
N LEU A 269 10.79 26.32 -30.14
CA LEU A 269 10.60 26.65 -31.56
C LEU A 269 9.19 27.18 -31.83
N TYR A 270 8.16 26.55 -31.28
CA TYR A 270 6.78 27.04 -31.40
C TYR A 270 6.60 28.42 -30.76
N ARG A 271 7.20 28.66 -29.60
CA ARG A 271 7.18 29.99 -28.97
C ARG A 271 7.88 31.04 -29.80
N ALA A 272 9.03 30.72 -30.41
CA ALA A 272 9.73 31.64 -31.28
C ALA A 272 8.90 32.03 -32.52
N ASP A 273 8.17 31.06 -33.10
CA ASP A 273 7.30 31.32 -34.25
C ASP A 273 6.03 32.10 -33.84
N GLU A 274 5.47 31.82 -32.67
CA GLU A 274 4.36 32.58 -32.09
C GLU A 274 4.76 34.05 -31.82
N GLU A 275 5.96 34.29 -31.31
CA GLU A 275 6.48 35.63 -31.04
C GLU A 275 6.78 36.41 -32.33
N LYS A 276 7.23 35.71 -33.38
CA LYS A 276 7.38 36.27 -34.73
C LYS A 276 6.03 36.66 -35.33
N HIS A 277 5.01 35.82 -35.21
CA HIS A 277 3.65 36.16 -35.66
C HIS A 277 3.05 37.32 -34.87
N ARG A 278 3.25 37.34 -33.54
CA ARG A 278 2.83 38.43 -32.67
C ARG A 278 3.49 39.76 -33.03
N SER A 279 4.77 39.73 -33.41
CA SER A 279 5.50 40.92 -33.89
C SER A 279 4.96 41.42 -35.23
N LYS A 280 4.61 40.52 -36.15
CA LYS A 280 3.97 40.85 -37.44
C LYS A 280 2.57 41.43 -37.28
N ILE A 281 1.80 40.93 -36.31
CA ILE A 281 0.48 41.49 -35.97
C ILE A 281 0.65 42.93 -35.46
N LYS A 282 1.61 43.20 -34.56
CA LYS A 282 1.89 44.56 -34.10
C LYS A 282 2.33 45.50 -35.22
N GLU A 283 3.10 45.01 -36.19
CA GLU A 283 3.52 45.79 -37.36
C GLU A 283 2.34 46.10 -38.29
N LEU A 284 1.44 45.14 -38.51
CA LEU A 284 0.19 45.34 -39.26
C LEU A 284 -0.78 46.28 -38.53
N GLU A 285 -0.90 46.19 -37.21
CA GLU A 285 -1.69 47.11 -36.39
C GLU A 285 -1.13 48.54 -36.44
N ALA A 286 0.20 48.68 -36.46
CA ALA A 286 0.86 49.97 -36.65
C ALA A 286 0.56 50.55 -38.05
N LEU A 287 0.63 49.75 -39.11
CA LEU A 287 0.27 50.15 -40.48
C LEU A 287 -1.21 50.56 -40.61
N VAL A 288 -2.12 49.80 -39.99
CA VAL A 288 -3.56 50.14 -39.95
C VAL A 288 -3.80 51.43 -39.18
N SER A 289 -3.01 51.72 -38.13
CA SER A 289 -3.08 52.99 -37.39
C SER A 289 -2.56 54.19 -38.19
N VAL A 290 -1.58 53.98 -39.08
CA VAL A 290 -1.06 54.99 -40.01
C VAL A 290 -2.08 55.27 -41.11
N SER A 291 -2.67 54.24 -41.72
CA SER A 291 -3.74 54.43 -42.71
C SER A 291 -4.99 55.09 -42.13
N ARG A 292 -5.31 54.88 -40.84
CA ARG A 292 -6.39 55.59 -40.12
C ARG A 292 -6.08 57.07 -39.84
N LYS A 293 -4.81 57.46 -39.81
CA LYS A 293 -4.37 58.86 -39.67
C LYS A 293 -4.30 59.58 -41.02
N GLU A 294 -3.97 58.87 -42.10
CA GLU A 294 -4.02 59.41 -43.47
C GLU A 294 -5.47 59.62 -43.98
N THR A 295 -6.43 58.78 -43.58
CA THR A 295 -7.86 58.94 -43.92
C THR A 295 -8.60 60.01 -43.11
N LYS A 296 -7.94 60.71 -42.18
CA LYS A 296 -8.53 61.83 -41.42
C LYS A 296 -8.07 63.22 -41.87
N HIS A 297 -7.19 63.32 -42.87
CA HIS A 297 -6.71 64.61 -43.39
C HIS A 297 -7.16 64.97 -44.82
N VAL A 298 -7.97 64.14 -45.46
CA VAL A 298 -8.65 64.49 -46.71
C VAL A 298 -10.14 64.26 -46.50
N THR A 299 -10.85 65.35 -46.15
CA THR A 299 -12.12 65.84 -46.73
C THR A 299 -12.92 66.58 -45.66
N VAL A 300 -12.63 67.88 -45.49
CA VAL A 300 -13.55 68.87 -44.93
C VAL A 300 -14.00 69.74 -46.12
N GLN A 301 -15.31 69.68 -46.43
CA GLN A 301 -16.27 70.67 -46.98
C GLN A 301 -15.79 71.81 -47.92
N PRO A 302 -16.62 72.33 -48.87
CA PRO A 302 -18.08 72.56 -48.75
C PRO A 302 -18.84 72.24 -50.09
N GLN A 303 -20.13 72.44 -50.35
CA GLN A 303 -21.12 73.43 -49.97
C GLN A 303 -22.48 73.07 -50.63
N GLN A 304 -23.57 73.63 -50.10
CA GLN A 304 -24.83 74.06 -50.75
C GLN A 304 -25.18 73.64 -52.19
N MET A 305 -26.49 73.41 -52.38
CA MET A 305 -27.27 73.23 -53.62
C MET A 305 -27.32 71.82 -54.24
N ARG A 306 -28.46 71.13 -54.07
CA ARG A 306 -29.50 71.05 -55.12
C ARG A 306 -30.73 70.24 -54.67
N SER A 307 -31.69 70.97 -54.09
CA SER A 307 -33.08 70.85 -54.54
C SER A 307 -33.16 71.42 -55.96
N ARG A 308 -33.27 70.56 -56.98
CA ARG A 308 -34.05 70.78 -58.24
C ARG A 308 -33.67 69.73 -59.30
N ARG A 309 -34.71 68.98 -59.69
CA ARG A 309 -35.02 68.42 -61.03
C ARG A 309 -34.16 67.27 -61.57
N LYS A 310 -34.83 66.11 -61.73
CA LYS A 310 -35.03 65.49 -63.05
C LYS A 310 -36.52 65.53 -63.42
N LYS A 311 -36.95 66.70 -63.92
CA LYS A 311 -38.05 66.87 -64.88
C LYS A 311 -37.40 67.45 -66.14
N ASN A 312 -37.52 66.70 -67.23
CA ASN A 312 -37.41 67.04 -68.66
C ASN A 312 -36.04 67.30 -69.29
N ILE A 313 -35.69 66.40 -70.23
CA ILE A 313 -35.11 66.64 -71.58
C ILE A 313 -35.73 65.51 -72.43
N SER A 314 -36.53 65.63 -73.50
CA SER A 314 -36.99 66.71 -74.39
C SER A 314 -35.88 67.63 -74.92
N TRP A 315 -35.17 67.16 -75.95
CA TRP A 315 -35.11 67.77 -77.30
C TRP A 315 -33.97 67.15 -78.12
N PHE A 316 -34.27 66.54 -79.27
CA PHE A 316 -33.85 67.05 -80.59
C PHE A 316 -34.36 66.11 -81.70
N SER A 317 -35.36 66.56 -82.45
CA SER A 317 -35.31 66.46 -83.91
C SER A 317 -36.05 67.65 -84.48
N ALA A 318 -35.32 68.46 -85.22
CA ALA A 318 -35.80 69.62 -85.93
C ALA A 318 -36.79 69.22 -87.03
N SER A 319 -37.83 70.03 -87.24
CA SER A 319 -38.10 70.59 -88.57
C SER A 319 -39.10 71.74 -88.48
N THR A 320 -38.72 72.84 -89.08
CA THR A 320 -39.45 74.10 -89.18
C THR A 320 -40.23 74.09 -90.51
N LEU A 321 -41.46 74.63 -90.54
CA LEU A 321 -41.87 75.80 -91.37
C LEU A 321 -43.38 75.84 -91.73
N LEU A 322 -44.03 76.86 -91.18
CA LEU A 322 -44.82 77.93 -91.83
C LEU A 322 -45.88 77.63 -92.93
N LYS A 323 -47.10 78.14 -92.66
CA LYS A 323 -48.09 78.78 -93.55
C LYS A 323 -48.81 79.83 -92.68
N CYS A 324 -49.16 81.06 -93.02
CA CYS A 324 -49.13 81.92 -94.20
C CYS A 324 -49.25 83.38 -93.70
N PHE A 325 -48.54 84.35 -94.28
CA PHE A 325 -49.14 85.57 -94.88
C PHE A 325 -48.06 86.40 -95.60
N ARG A 326 -48.09 86.33 -96.95
CA ARG A 326 -47.96 87.38 -97.99
C ARG A 326 -46.94 88.56 -97.88
N PRO A 327 -46.58 89.17 -99.03
CA PRO A 327 -45.19 89.28 -99.47
C PRO A 327 -44.66 90.73 -99.47
N THR A 328 -43.33 90.87 -99.48
CA THR A 328 -42.61 92.13 -99.71
C THR A 328 -42.37 92.32 -101.21
N SER A 329 -42.95 93.38 -101.78
CA SER A 329 -42.74 93.85 -103.14
C SER A 329 -41.37 94.55 -103.29
N GLN A 330 -40.75 94.37 -104.45
CA GLN A 330 -39.50 95.00 -104.87
C GLN A 330 -39.67 96.49 -105.23
N THR A 331 -38.52 97.14 -105.15
CA THR A 331 -38.14 98.55 -105.19
C THR A 331 -38.34 99.28 -106.53
N ALA A 332 -38.71 100.55 -106.39
CA ALA A 332 -38.10 101.75 -107.00
C ALA A 332 -38.51 102.28 -108.39
N ASN A 333 -38.78 103.59 -108.35
CA ASN A 333 -38.58 104.66 -109.34
C ASN A 333 -39.67 104.98 -110.36
N SER A 334 -40.18 106.23 -110.31
CA SER A 334 -39.94 107.23 -111.36
C SER A 334 -40.42 108.63 -110.96
N LYS A 335 -39.76 109.64 -111.54
CA LYS A 335 -39.89 111.10 -111.33
C LYS A 335 -40.96 111.72 -112.25
N LEU A 336 -41.46 112.89 -111.81
CA LEU A 336 -41.88 114.11 -112.53
C LEU A 336 -42.44 113.98 -113.95
N GLU A 337 -43.75 114.23 -114.01
CA GLU A 337 -44.46 115.25 -114.83
C GLU A 337 -44.25 115.41 -116.34
N GLU A 338 -45.43 115.64 -116.96
CA GLU A 338 -45.77 116.41 -118.17
C GLU A 338 -45.84 115.70 -119.54
N GLN A 339 -47.11 115.63 -120.03
CA GLN A 339 -47.65 116.14 -121.31
C GLN A 339 -46.87 115.84 -122.61
N GLU A 340 -47.45 115.54 -123.79
CA GLU A 340 -48.80 115.43 -124.34
C GLU A 340 -48.59 114.94 -125.80
N VAL A 341 -49.45 114.04 -126.30
CA VAL A 341 -49.80 113.74 -127.72
C VAL A 341 -48.70 113.18 -128.65
N GLU A 342 -48.71 111.89 -129.04
CA GLU A 342 -49.65 111.12 -129.89
C GLU A 342 -49.52 111.30 -131.43
N LYS A 343 -49.15 110.18 -132.07
CA LYS A 343 -49.85 109.49 -133.18
C LYS A 343 -49.11 109.32 -134.52
N GLN A 344 -48.21 108.32 -134.60
CA GLN A 344 -48.04 107.49 -135.82
C GLN A 344 -47.22 106.16 -135.69
N GLU A 345 -47.24 105.42 -134.57
CA GLU A 345 -46.48 104.13 -134.41
C GLU A 345 -47.31 102.84 -134.16
N LEU A 346 -48.65 102.92 -134.21
CA LEU A 346 -49.57 101.85 -133.78
C LEU A 346 -49.56 100.55 -134.63
N MET A 347 -48.87 100.50 -135.78
CA MET A 347 -48.94 99.31 -136.67
C MET A 347 -47.93 98.18 -136.37
N LYS A 348 -46.86 98.42 -135.59
CA LYS A 348 -45.86 97.35 -135.31
C LYS A 348 -46.22 96.43 -134.14
N LEU A 349 -47.00 96.92 -133.17
CA LEU A 349 -47.31 96.21 -131.92
C LEU A 349 -48.26 95.01 -132.08
N VAL A 350 -49.04 94.94 -133.16
CA VAL A 350 -50.06 93.88 -133.32
C VAL A 350 -49.45 92.52 -133.68
N LYS A 351 -48.38 92.47 -134.47
CA LYS A 351 -47.78 91.19 -134.91
C LYS A 351 -46.93 90.49 -133.84
N GLU A 352 -46.35 91.24 -132.91
CA GLU A 352 -45.61 90.67 -131.77
C GLU A 352 -46.55 89.90 -130.81
N ASN A 353 -47.80 90.38 -130.69
CA ASN A 353 -48.75 89.86 -129.70
C ASN A 353 -49.31 88.47 -130.06
N GLU A 354 -49.46 88.15 -131.35
CA GLU A 354 -49.95 86.83 -131.79
C GLU A 354 -48.96 85.69 -131.50
N LYS A 355 -47.65 85.96 -131.60
CA LYS A 355 -46.61 84.95 -131.30
C LYS A 355 -46.59 84.57 -129.81
N ASN A 356 -46.75 85.57 -128.94
CA ASN A 356 -46.73 85.37 -127.49
C ASN A 356 -47.92 84.53 -126.99
N ILE A 357 -49.06 84.54 -127.69
CA ILE A 357 -50.25 83.77 -127.31
C ILE A 357 -50.04 82.26 -127.53
N LEU A 358 -49.34 81.86 -128.60
CA LEU A 358 -49.07 80.45 -128.91
C LEU A 358 -48.10 79.80 -127.92
N GLU A 359 -47.04 80.50 -127.50
CA GLU A 359 -46.09 80.00 -126.49
C GLU A 359 -46.73 79.86 -125.10
N LEU A 360 -47.69 80.73 -124.75
CA LEU A 360 -48.44 80.65 -123.49
C LEU A 360 -49.35 79.41 -123.39
N VAL A 361 -49.93 78.95 -124.50
CA VAL A 361 -50.79 77.75 -124.51
C VAL A 361 -49.97 76.47 -124.31
N ALA A 362 -48.79 76.37 -124.93
CA ALA A 362 -47.89 75.23 -124.76
C ALA A 362 -47.39 75.10 -123.31
N MET A 363 -46.96 76.21 -122.70
CA MET A 363 -46.53 76.21 -121.29
C MET A 363 -47.66 75.84 -120.31
N ARG A 364 -48.93 76.16 -120.63
CA ARG A 364 -50.07 75.79 -119.80
C ARG A 364 -50.32 74.28 -119.79
N GLN A 365 -50.16 73.61 -120.93
CA GLN A 365 -50.32 72.16 -121.03
C GLN A 365 -49.24 71.39 -120.24
N GLU A 366 -47.99 71.87 -120.28
CA GLU A 366 -46.91 71.29 -119.47
C GLU A 366 -47.15 71.49 -117.97
N LEU A 367 -47.66 72.67 -117.57
CA LEU A 367 -48.00 72.96 -116.17
C LEU A 367 -49.08 72.03 -115.62
N ASP A 368 -50.08 71.67 -116.43
CA ASP A 368 -51.16 70.75 -116.04
C ASP A 368 -50.65 69.30 -115.85
N ILE A 369 -49.74 68.82 -116.71
CA ILE A 369 -49.13 67.49 -116.57
C ILE A 369 -48.25 67.43 -115.32
N VAL A 370 -47.39 68.43 -115.11
CA VAL A 370 -46.55 68.53 -113.91
C VAL A 370 -47.43 68.62 -112.65
N GLY A 371 -48.54 69.35 -112.71
CA GLY A 371 -49.53 69.43 -111.64
C GLY A 371 -50.16 68.08 -111.29
N MET A 372 -50.51 67.26 -112.28
CA MET A 372 -51.04 65.92 -112.06
C MET A 372 -49.99 64.97 -111.45
N VAL A 373 -48.76 64.96 -111.96
CA VAL A 373 -47.68 64.10 -111.45
C VAL A 373 -47.31 64.47 -110.01
N HIS A 374 -47.18 65.76 -109.68
CA HIS A 374 -46.90 66.20 -108.32
C HIS A 374 -47.99 65.76 -107.33
N LYS A 375 -49.27 65.84 -107.73
CA LYS A 375 -50.40 65.41 -106.90
C LYS A 375 -50.38 63.89 -106.65
N PHE A 376 -50.03 63.10 -107.67
CA PHE A 376 -49.88 61.65 -107.53
C PHE A 376 -48.72 61.28 -106.60
N CYS A 377 -47.51 61.83 -106.84
CA CYS A 377 -46.35 61.58 -105.99
C CYS A 377 -46.57 62.04 -104.54
N SER A 378 -47.28 63.16 -104.34
CA SER A 378 -47.64 63.64 -102.99
C SER A 378 -48.53 62.65 -102.23
N LEU A 379 -49.50 62.02 -102.89
CA LEU A 379 -50.40 61.05 -102.25
C LEU A 379 -49.70 59.72 -101.96
N GLU A 380 -48.82 59.27 -102.86
CA GLU A 380 -48.00 58.06 -102.68
C GLU A 380 -47.05 58.21 -101.49
N MET A 381 -46.32 59.33 -101.41
CA MET A 381 -45.47 59.64 -100.26
C MET A 381 -46.26 59.75 -98.95
N GLU A 382 -47.48 60.30 -98.98
CA GLU A 382 -48.33 60.38 -97.78
C GLU A 382 -48.80 58.98 -97.32
N ALA A 383 -49.08 58.06 -98.25
CA ALA A 383 -49.43 56.68 -97.95
C ALA A 383 -48.25 55.90 -97.37
N GLU A 384 -47.06 56.04 -97.96
CA GLU A 384 -45.82 55.44 -97.44
C GLU A 384 -45.46 55.97 -96.05
N ALA A 385 -45.59 57.29 -95.83
CA ALA A 385 -45.38 57.90 -94.52
C ALA A 385 -46.36 57.36 -93.47
N LYS A 386 -47.65 57.20 -93.82
CA LYS A 386 -48.66 56.59 -92.93
C LYS A 386 -48.35 55.14 -92.60
N ALA A 387 -47.91 54.35 -93.59
CA ALA A 387 -47.50 52.96 -93.37
C ALA A 387 -46.27 52.87 -92.45
N ALA A 388 -45.26 53.72 -92.67
CA ALA A 388 -44.07 53.78 -91.82
C ALA A 388 -44.40 54.19 -90.37
N ILE A 389 -45.30 55.15 -90.17
CA ILE A 389 -45.78 55.55 -88.84
C ILE A 389 -46.47 54.38 -88.14
N ALA A 390 -47.32 53.61 -88.84
CA ALA A 390 -48.01 52.46 -88.25
C ALA A 390 -47.02 51.36 -87.80
N ILE A 391 -45.99 51.08 -88.61
CA ILE A 391 -44.93 50.10 -88.27
C ILE A 391 -44.15 50.57 -87.03
N LEU A 392 -43.76 51.84 -86.98
CA LEU A 392 -43.05 52.41 -85.84
C LEU A 392 -43.89 52.39 -84.57
N GLN A 393 -45.19 52.68 -84.66
CA GLN A 393 -46.12 52.56 -83.52
C GLN A 393 -46.21 51.12 -82.99
N LEU A 394 -46.22 50.13 -83.89
CA LEU A 394 -46.23 48.72 -83.52
C LEU A 394 -44.92 48.32 -82.84
N LYS A 395 -43.77 48.80 -83.34
CA LYS A 395 -42.47 48.57 -82.72
C LYS A 395 -42.32 49.25 -81.36
N ILE A 396 -42.89 50.44 -81.18
CA ILE A 396 -42.94 51.11 -79.88
C ILE A 396 -43.71 50.26 -78.88
N LYS A 397 -44.90 49.75 -79.23
CA LYS A 397 -45.69 48.87 -78.35
C LYS A 397 -44.93 47.59 -77.97
N GLU A 398 -44.24 46.98 -78.93
CA GLU A 398 -43.41 45.79 -78.66
C GLU A 398 -42.27 46.10 -77.68
N LEU A 399 -41.57 47.23 -77.85
CA LEU A 399 -40.52 47.67 -76.93
C LEU A 399 -41.07 48.03 -75.55
N GLU A 400 -42.26 48.62 -75.47
CA GLU A 400 -42.95 48.90 -74.20
C GLU A 400 -43.29 47.60 -73.45
N CYS A 401 -43.78 46.57 -74.15
CA CYS A 401 -44.02 45.25 -73.56
C CYS A 401 -42.72 44.62 -73.06
N LEU A 402 -41.65 44.63 -73.86
CA LEU A 402 -40.35 44.08 -73.45
C LEU A 402 -39.74 44.83 -72.26
N LEU A 403 -39.91 46.15 -72.22
CA LEU A 403 -39.46 46.97 -71.09
C LEU A 403 -40.26 46.63 -69.82
N ALA A 404 -41.56 46.40 -69.93
CA ALA A 404 -42.41 45.98 -68.81
C ALA A 404 -41.98 44.60 -68.26
N ASP A 405 -41.73 43.63 -69.14
CA ASP A 405 -41.26 42.30 -68.76
C ASP A 405 -39.87 42.34 -68.10
N SER A 406 -38.94 43.14 -68.63
CA SER A 406 -37.63 43.35 -68.03
C SER A 406 -37.74 43.98 -66.64
N ASN A 407 -38.60 45.00 -66.48
CA ASN A 407 -38.83 45.63 -65.18
C ASN A 407 -39.44 44.68 -64.15
N ASN A 408 -40.35 43.80 -64.58
CA ASN A 408 -40.92 42.78 -63.70
C ASN A 408 -39.86 41.77 -63.25
N LYS A 409 -38.99 41.32 -64.17
CA LYS A 409 -37.85 40.45 -63.82
C LYS A 409 -36.87 41.10 -62.84
N VAL A 410 -36.60 42.39 -62.99
CA VAL A 410 -35.75 43.15 -62.05
C VAL A 410 -36.38 43.16 -60.66
N LYS A 411 -37.67 43.47 -60.54
CA LYS A 411 -38.38 43.47 -59.25
C LYS A 411 -38.39 42.09 -58.58
N GLU A 412 -38.56 41.03 -59.35
CA GLU A 412 -38.55 39.66 -58.83
C GLU A 412 -37.16 39.26 -58.32
N LEU A 413 -36.11 39.63 -59.05
CA LEU A 413 -34.72 39.44 -58.62
C LEU A 413 -34.39 40.25 -57.37
N GLU A 414 -34.80 41.53 -57.32
CA GLU A 414 -34.62 42.40 -56.13
C GLU A 414 -35.30 41.79 -54.90
N ALA A 415 -36.55 41.33 -55.03
CA ALA A 415 -37.26 40.66 -53.94
C ALA A 415 -36.56 39.35 -53.49
N SER A 416 -36.05 38.55 -54.44
CA SER A 416 -35.27 37.35 -54.14
C SER A 416 -33.95 37.68 -53.42
N PHE A 417 -33.24 38.74 -53.84
CA PHE A 417 -32.01 39.19 -53.18
C PHE A 417 -32.28 39.71 -51.77
N GLU A 418 -33.36 40.48 -51.58
CA GLU A 418 -33.73 41.01 -50.28
C GLU A 418 -34.13 39.89 -49.31
N SER A 419 -34.90 38.90 -49.77
CA SER A 419 -35.22 37.70 -48.99
C SER A 419 -33.96 36.91 -48.58
N LYS A 420 -33.00 36.73 -49.50
CA LYS A 420 -31.72 36.08 -49.19
C LYS A 420 -30.90 36.90 -48.20
N CYS A 421 -30.85 38.22 -48.35
CA CYS A 421 -30.13 39.11 -47.44
C CYS A 421 -30.68 39.02 -46.01
N GLN A 422 -32.01 39.03 -45.87
CA GLN A 422 -32.67 38.83 -44.56
C GLN A 422 -32.36 37.46 -43.95
N SER A 423 -32.32 36.40 -44.77
CA SER A 423 -31.92 35.06 -44.31
C SER A 423 -30.48 35.03 -43.79
N TRP A 424 -29.55 35.71 -44.47
CA TRP A 424 -28.15 35.82 -44.02
C TRP A 424 -28.00 36.62 -42.74
N ILE A 425 -28.71 37.74 -42.60
CA ILE A 425 -28.73 38.54 -41.36
C ILE A 425 -29.26 37.71 -40.19
N MET A 426 -30.27 36.87 -40.41
CA MET A 426 -30.79 35.98 -39.38
C MET A 426 -29.76 34.93 -38.97
N LYS A 427 -29.06 34.32 -39.94
CA LYS A 427 -27.97 33.35 -39.67
C LYS A 427 -26.82 34.00 -38.90
N GLU A 428 -26.41 35.21 -39.28
CA GLU A 428 -25.37 35.97 -38.58
C GLU A 428 -25.74 36.18 -37.09
N LYS A 429 -26.97 36.58 -36.79
CA LYS A 429 -27.44 36.72 -35.40
C LYS A 429 -27.39 35.41 -34.62
N ILE A 430 -27.77 34.30 -35.26
CA ILE A 430 -27.71 32.96 -34.63
C ILE A 430 -26.25 32.59 -34.33
N TYR A 431 -25.34 32.79 -35.29
CA TYR A 431 -23.92 32.50 -35.08
C TYR A 431 -23.29 33.39 -34.02
N GLN A 432 -23.65 34.68 -33.99
CA GLN A 432 -23.16 35.60 -32.96
C GLN A 432 -23.61 35.14 -31.56
N SER A 433 -24.90 34.82 -31.39
CA SER A 433 -25.42 34.29 -30.13
C SER A 433 -24.73 32.99 -29.71
N PHE A 434 -24.42 32.10 -30.67
CA PHE A 434 -23.68 30.87 -30.40
C PHE A 434 -22.24 31.15 -29.93
N ILE A 435 -21.53 32.07 -30.60
CA ILE A 435 -20.16 32.45 -30.22
C ILE A 435 -20.13 33.06 -28.83
N ASP A 436 -21.07 33.97 -28.53
CA ASP A 436 -21.15 34.64 -27.23
C ASP A 436 -21.42 33.62 -26.11
N PHE A 437 -22.33 32.67 -26.34
CA PHE A 437 -22.60 31.57 -25.41
C PHE A 437 -21.35 30.70 -25.15
N GLN A 438 -20.64 30.30 -26.21
CA GLN A 438 -19.41 29.50 -26.08
C GLN A 438 -18.31 30.26 -25.35
N PHE A 439 -18.18 31.57 -25.61
CA PHE A 439 -17.23 32.41 -24.92
C PHE A 439 -17.51 32.48 -23.41
N GLU A 440 -18.77 32.66 -23.01
CA GLU A 440 -19.16 32.70 -21.61
C GLU A 440 -18.92 31.35 -20.91
N ALA A 441 -19.21 30.23 -21.58
CA ALA A 441 -18.92 28.89 -21.07
C ALA A 441 -17.42 28.66 -20.87
N MET A 442 -16.58 29.07 -21.83
CA MET A 442 -15.13 29.00 -21.70
C MET A 442 -14.59 29.88 -20.57
N GLN A 443 -15.21 31.05 -20.34
CA GLN A 443 -14.81 31.95 -19.27
C GLN A 443 -15.12 31.33 -17.89
N LYS A 444 -16.30 30.74 -17.71
CA LYS A 444 -16.68 30.00 -16.50
C LYS A 444 -15.74 28.82 -16.24
N LEU A 445 -15.41 28.05 -17.28
CA LEU A 445 -14.46 26.93 -17.17
C LEU A 445 -13.06 27.40 -16.77
N ARG A 446 -12.59 28.54 -17.30
CA ARG A 446 -11.30 29.12 -16.88
C ARG A 446 -11.33 29.52 -15.41
N SER A 447 -12.41 30.16 -14.95
CA SER A 447 -12.58 30.55 -13.55
C SER A 447 -12.58 29.35 -12.60
N SER A 448 -13.31 28.27 -12.95
CA SER A 448 -13.32 27.04 -12.15
C SER A 448 -11.96 26.34 -12.17
N SER A 449 -11.28 26.31 -13.32
CA SER A 449 -9.93 25.74 -13.42
C SER A 449 -8.91 26.48 -12.54
N GLU A 450 -8.98 27.81 -12.45
CA GLU A 450 -8.07 28.58 -11.59
C GLU A 450 -8.40 28.37 -10.11
N ALA A 451 -9.69 28.28 -9.75
CA ALA A 451 -10.12 27.97 -8.39
C ALA A 451 -9.60 26.58 -7.93
N ILE A 452 -9.80 25.54 -8.75
CA ILE A 452 -9.29 24.18 -8.48
C ILE A 452 -7.77 24.20 -8.32
N LYS A 453 -7.06 24.94 -9.17
CA LYS A 453 -5.60 25.05 -9.09
C LYS A 453 -5.14 25.67 -7.76
N GLN A 454 -5.83 26.68 -7.24
CA GLN A 454 -5.52 27.27 -5.95
C GLN A 454 -5.78 26.28 -4.80
N GLU A 455 -6.91 25.58 -4.84
CA GLU A 455 -7.28 24.57 -3.84
C GLU A 455 -6.27 23.42 -3.79
N VAL A 456 -5.82 22.94 -4.94
CA VAL A 456 -4.75 21.92 -5.03
C VAL A 456 -3.45 22.45 -4.40
N LEU A 457 -3.09 23.71 -4.66
CA LEU A 457 -1.86 24.30 -4.12
C LEU A 457 -1.92 24.47 -2.60
N GLU A 458 -3.08 24.87 -2.07
CA GLU A 458 -3.32 24.96 -0.62
C GLU A 458 -3.29 23.59 0.06
N THR A 459 -3.92 22.61 -0.57
CA THR A 459 -3.93 21.21 -0.09
C THR A 459 -2.51 20.64 -0.08
N GLN A 460 -1.72 20.88 -1.13
CA GLN A 460 -0.30 20.48 -1.18
C GLN A 460 0.52 21.11 -0.05
N LYS A 461 0.31 22.41 0.24
CA LYS A 461 0.97 23.09 1.38
C LYS A 461 0.55 22.49 2.72
N ARG A 462 -0.73 22.19 2.90
CA ARG A 462 -1.27 21.57 4.12
C ARG A 462 -0.64 20.20 4.36
N TYR A 463 -0.63 19.33 3.35
CA TYR A 463 0.02 18.03 3.45
C TYR A 463 1.52 18.15 3.74
N SER A 464 2.24 19.05 3.06
CA SER A 464 3.66 19.26 3.34
C SER A 464 3.91 19.67 4.80
N PHE A 465 3.05 20.52 5.37
CA PHE A 465 3.13 20.90 6.78
C PHE A 465 2.87 19.71 7.71
N GLU A 466 1.82 18.92 7.44
CA GLU A 466 1.49 17.74 8.26
C GLU A 466 2.58 16.66 8.21
N PHE A 467 3.19 16.42 7.04
CA PHE A 467 4.32 15.49 6.92
C PHE A 467 5.54 15.95 7.73
N ASN A 468 5.91 17.23 7.65
CA ASN A 468 7.01 17.77 8.45
C ASN A 468 6.70 17.72 9.97
N HIS A 469 5.45 17.97 10.34
CA HIS A 469 5.01 17.84 11.73
C HIS A 469 5.09 16.40 12.22
N LEU A 470 4.65 15.44 11.40
CA LEU A 470 4.75 14.01 11.70
C LEU A 470 6.21 13.56 11.82
N GLU A 471 7.10 14.02 10.94
CA GLU A 471 8.54 13.76 11.03
C GLU A 471 9.11 14.26 12.36
N SER A 472 8.75 15.48 12.79
CA SER A 472 9.20 16.04 14.07
C SER A 472 8.73 15.22 15.26
N LYS A 473 7.47 14.73 15.24
CA LYS A 473 6.93 13.83 16.27
C LYS A 473 7.62 12.47 16.27
N LEU A 474 7.85 11.90 15.10
CA LEU A 474 8.52 10.60 14.96
C LEU A 474 9.96 10.67 15.47
N LYS A 475 10.66 11.76 15.19
CA LYS A 475 11.99 12.02 15.73
C LYS A 475 11.98 12.10 17.25
N ALA A 476 11.06 12.86 17.83
CA ALA A 476 10.92 12.94 19.29
C ALA A 476 10.64 11.57 19.94
N VAL A 477 9.79 10.74 19.32
CA VAL A 477 9.52 9.36 19.77
C VAL A 477 10.76 8.48 19.65
N THR A 478 11.52 8.61 18.56
CA THR A 478 12.76 7.85 18.34
C THR A 478 13.82 8.22 19.37
N ASP A 479 14.00 9.52 19.63
CA ASP A 479 14.93 10.04 20.63
C ASP A 479 14.52 9.57 22.05
N ALA A 480 13.21 9.62 22.37
CA ALA A 480 12.69 9.10 23.63
C ALA A 480 12.92 7.58 23.79
N ALA A 481 12.70 6.80 22.73
CA ALA A 481 12.96 5.36 22.73
C ALA A 481 14.46 5.04 22.90
N GLY A 482 15.33 5.83 22.27
CA GLY A 482 16.79 5.74 22.45
C GLY A 482 17.20 6.00 23.89
N ASN A 483 16.73 7.11 24.47
CA ASN A 483 17.00 7.47 25.87
C ASN A 483 16.47 6.40 26.85
N TYR A 484 15.27 5.87 26.60
CA TYR A 484 14.70 4.79 27.41
C TYR A 484 15.58 3.54 27.38
N HIS A 485 16.16 3.19 26.22
CA HIS A 485 17.06 2.05 26.10
C HIS A 485 18.37 2.25 26.87
N GLU A 486 18.94 3.47 26.86
CA GLU A 486 20.12 3.80 27.66
C GLU A 486 19.82 3.74 29.16
N VAL A 487 18.69 4.29 29.60
CA VAL A 487 18.23 4.17 31.00
C VAL A 487 18.01 2.71 31.39
N LEU A 488 17.48 1.87 30.50
CA LEU A 488 17.35 0.43 30.76
C LEU A 488 18.71 -0.27 30.93
N LYS A 489 19.71 0.07 30.11
CA LYS A 489 21.08 -0.47 30.25
C LYS A 489 21.72 -0.03 31.55
N GLU A 490 21.58 1.25 31.91
CA GLU A 490 22.11 1.80 33.15
C GLU A 490 21.43 1.16 34.36
N ASN A 491 20.10 1.05 34.35
CA ASN A 491 19.34 0.34 35.39
C ASN A 491 19.79 -1.10 35.52
N HIS A 492 20.06 -1.81 34.41
CA HIS A 492 20.59 -3.17 34.46
C HIS A 492 21.98 -3.21 35.11
N LYS A 493 22.87 -2.27 34.76
CA LYS A 493 24.21 -2.16 35.35
C LYS A 493 24.16 -1.90 36.85
N LEU A 494 23.44 -0.87 37.27
CA LEU A 494 23.23 -0.51 38.68
C LEU A 494 22.59 -1.67 39.45
N PHE A 495 21.63 -2.36 38.83
CA PHE A 495 20.98 -3.51 39.42
C PHE A 495 21.95 -4.68 39.65
N SER A 496 22.84 -4.95 38.69
CA SER A 496 23.90 -5.95 38.86
C SER A 496 24.86 -5.55 39.97
N GLU A 497 25.32 -4.29 39.97
CA GLU A 497 26.23 -3.76 41.01
C GLU A 497 25.59 -3.87 42.41
N LEU A 498 24.30 -3.52 42.56
CA LEU A 498 23.58 -3.68 43.82
C LEU A 498 23.47 -5.14 44.26
N GLN A 499 23.32 -6.09 43.33
CA GLN A 499 23.32 -7.51 43.66
C GLN A 499 24.72 -8.00 44.06
N ASP A 500 25.76 -7.57 43.35
CA ASP A 500 27.15 -7.92 43.66
C ASP A 500 27.55 -7.36 45.05
N LEU A 501 27.07 -6.16 45.40
CA LEU A 501 27.23 -5.55 46.72
C LEU A 501 26.49 -6.29 47.85
N LYS A 502 25.43 -7.05 47.54
CA LYS A 502 24.67 -7.84 48.53
C LYS A 502 25.39 -9.13 48.96
N GLY A 503 26.51 -9.46 48.33
CA GLY A 503 27.32 -10.64 48.62
C GLY A 503 27.11 -11.76 47.62
N ASN A 504 28.12 -12.64 47.55
CA ASN A 504 28.24 -13.65 46.49
C ASN A 504 27.27 -14.83 46.65
N ILE A 505 26.91 -15.16 47.89
CA ILE A 505 25.82 -16.10 48.20
C ILE A 505 24.84 -15.39 49.12
N ILE A 506 23.60 -15.25 48.67
CA ILE A 506 22.53 -14.62 49.44
C ILE A 506 21.84 -15.67 50.27
N VAL A 507 21.74 -15.43 51.57
CA VAL A 507 21.11 -16.36 52.51
C VAL A 507 19.82 -15.73 53.01
N TYR A 508 18.69 -16.38 52.68
CA TYR A 508 17.39 -16.04 53.24
C TYR A 508 16.96 -17.13 54.20
N CYS A 509 16.55 -16.73 55.39
CA CYS A 509 16.00 -17.64 56.39
C CYS A 509 14.48 -17.55 56.39
N ARG A 510 13.78 -18.68 56.29
CA ARG A 510 12.33 -18.75 56.38
C ARG A 510 11.93 -19.69 57.50
N ILE A 511 11.02 -19.20 58.33
CA ILE A 511 10.45 -19.92 59.45
C ILE A 511 9.06 -20.35 59.04
N ARG A 512 8.78 -21.66 59.09
CA ARG A 512 7.41 -22.13 58.79
C ARG A 512 6.46 -21.85 59.96
N PRO A 513 5.15 -21.70 59.71
CA PRO A 513 4.15 -21.67 60.77
C PRO A 513 4.08 -23.01 61.52
N PHE A 514 3.50 -22.98 62.72
CA PHE A 514 3.21 -24.18 63.50
C PHE A 514 2.14 -25.02 62.80
N LEU A 515 2.35 -26.34 62.74
CA LEU A 515 1.36 -27.27 62.17
C LEU A 515 0.23 -27.53 63.18
N PRO A 516 -0.97 -27.93 62.72
CA PRO A 516 -2.08 -28.30 63.61
C PRO A 516 -1.64 -29.31 64.68
N GLY A 517 -1.74 -28.93 65.95
CA GLY A 517 -1.29 -29.75 67.10
C GLY A 517 0.06 -29.34 67.71
N GLN A 518 0.81 -28.42 67.10
CA GLN A 518 1.99 -27.79 67.73
C GLN A 518 1.57 -26.51 68.47
N THR A 519 2.18 -26.22 69.62
CA THR A 519 1.84 -25.04 70.45
C THR A 519 2.93 -23.97 70.37
N GLU A 520 2.55 -22.71 70.08
CA GLU A 520 3.48 -21.56 70.01
C GLU A 520 4.30 -21.32 71.29
N LYS A 521 3.78 -21.74 72.46
CA LYS A 521 4.42 -21.60 73.77
C LYS A 521 5.76 -22.35 73.89
N LEU A 522 6.07 -23.26 72.96
CA LEU A 522 7.32 -24.02 72.89
C LEU A 522 8.18 -23.60 71.69
N SER A 523 8.02 -22.36 71.19
CA SER A 523 8.87 -21.82 70.14
C SER A 523 10.31 -21.70 70.61
N THR A 524 11.21 -22.13 69.75
CA THR A 524 12.65 -21.95 69.89
C THR A 524 13.09 -20.55 69.43
N ILE A 525 12.25 -19.87 68.65
CA ILE A 525 12.54 -18.57 68.06
C ILE A 525 12.00 -17.50 68.99
N GLU A 526 12.91 -16.65 69.47
CA GLU A 526 12.61 -15.66 70.50
C GLU A 526 12.37 -14.27 69.91
N ASN A 527 13.16 -13.87 68.92
CA ASN A 527 13.01 -12.58 68.26
C ASN A 527 13.51 -12.62 66.80
N ILE A 528 12.75 -11.99 65.92
CA ILE A 528 13.11 -11.68 64.53
C ILE A 528 13.17 -10.16 64.43
N SER A 529 14.37 -9.63 64.25
CA SER A 529 14.58 -8.19 64.09
C SER A 529 14.52 -7.77 62.61
N GLU A 530 14.02 -6.57 62.34
CA GLU A 530 13.91 -6.01 60.97
C GLU A 530 15.27 -5.87 60.26
N ASN A 531 16.37 -5.81 61.01
CA ASN A 531 17.75 -5.73 60.51
C ASN A 531 18.33 -7.08 60.04
N GLY A 532 17.52 -8.13 59.92
CA GLY A 532 17.95 -9.46 59.49
C GLY A 532 18.65 -10.27 60.58
N GLN A 533 18.42 -9.94 61.87
CA GLN A 533 18.92 -10.69 63.02
C GLN A 533 17.86 -11.66 63.58
N LEU A 534 18.23 -12.93 63.73
CA LEU A 534 17.43 -13.99 64.32
C LEU A 534 18.00 -14.37 65.68
N VAL A 535 17.19 -14.36 66.73
CA VAL A 535 17.58 -14.84 68.06
C VAL A 535 16.84 -16.14 68.38
N ILE A 536 17.62 -17.15 68.77
CA ILE A 536 17.14 -18.49 69.09
C ILE A 536 17.49 -18.82 70.53
N ALA A 537 16.53 -19.32 71.29
CA ALA A 537 16.69 -19.70 72.68
C ALA A 537 16.85 -21.22 72.82
N ASN A 538 17.86 -21.66 73.54
CA ASN A 538 18.03 -23.07 73.87
C ASN A 538 17.00 -23.50 74.94
N PRO A 539 16.09 -24.46 74.63
CA PRO A 539 15.09 -24.92 75.60
C PRO A 539 15.70 -25.54 76.87
N SER A 540 16.92 -26.07 76.78
CA SER A 540 17.62 -26.72 77.89
C SER A 540 18.50 -25.78 78.74
N LYS A 541 18.66 -24.52 78.35
CA LYS A 541 19.45 -23.51 79.08
C LYS A 541 18.69 -22.18 79.13
N PRO A 542 17.89 -21.91 80.18
CA PRO A 542 17.18 -20.64 80.29
C PRO A 542 18.14 -19.48 80.62
N GLY A 543 17.89 -18.30 80.05
CA GLY A 543 18.68 -17.07 80.27
C GLY A 543 19.59 -16.67 79.10
N LYS A 544 20.36 -15.57 79.27
CA LYS A 544 21.23 -15.01 78.21
C LYS A 544 22.29 -15.99 77.70
N ASP A 545 22.74 -16.93 78.52
CA ASP A 545 23.74 -17.95 78.13
C ASP A 545 23.17 -19.06 77.22
N GLY A 546 21.83 -19.13 77.10
CA GLY A 546 21.13 -20.05 76.20
C GLY A 546 20.73 -19.43 74.85
N GLN A 547 20.90 -18.12 74.69
CA GLN A 547 20.52 -17.40 73.48
C GLN A 547 21.66 -17.38 72.46
N ARG A 548 21.32 -17.57 71.18
CA ARG A 548 22.26 -17.39 70.08
C ARG A 548 21.64 -16.54 69.00
N SER A 549 22.39 -15.53 68.55
CA SER A 549 21.97 -14.65 67.45
C SER A 549 22.67 -15.04 66.15
N PHE A 550 21.93 -14.92 65.05
CA PHE A 550 22.41 -15.14 63.69
C PHE A 550 21.98 -13.96 62.83
N LYS A 551 22.79 -13.58 61.84
CA LYS A 551 22.48 -12.49 60.91
C LYS A 551 22.50 -13.02 59.48
N PHE A 552 21.44 -12.74 58.72
CA PHE A 552 21.30 -13.13 57.32
C PHE A 552 20.84 -11.95 56.47
N ASN A 553 20.80 -12.12 55.14
CA ASN A 553 20.36 -11.05 54.24
C ASN A 553 18.88 -10.69 54.46
N LYS A 554 18.05 -11.69 54.78
CA LYS A 554 16.64 -11.49 55.17
C LYS A 554 16.14 -12.68 55.98
N ILE A 555 15.21 -12.40 56.90
CA ILE A 555 14.49 -13.43 57.66
C ILE A 555 13.00 -13.24 57.42
N PHE A 556 12.33 -14.29 56.98
CA PHE A 556 10.90 -14.38 56.78
C PHE A 556 10.28 -15.08 58.00
N GLY A 557 9.37 -14.37 58.68
CA GLY A 557 8.61 -14.92 59.79
C GLY A 557 7.57 -15.96 59.36
N PRO A 558 6.88 -16.59 60.34
CA PRO A 558 5.84 -17.59 60.10
C PRO A 558 4.71 -17.14 59.16
N ASP A 559 4.37 -15.85 59.20
CA ASP A 559 3.26 -15.27 58.42
C ASP A 559 3.64 -14.90 56.98
N ALA A 560 4.93 -15.07 56.61
CA ALA A 560 5.43 -14.67 55.30
C ALA A 560 4.86 -15.54 54.17
N THR A 561 4.20 -14.87 53.23
CA THR A 561 3.55 -15.50 52.07
C THR A 561 4.54 -15.98 51.02
N GLN A 562 4.10 -16.83 50.09
CA GLN A 562 4.92 -17.26 48.96
C GLN A 562 5.31 -16.08 48.06
N GLY A 563 4.37 -15.15 47.82
CA GLY A 563 4.59 -13.95 47.04
C GLY A 563 5.65 -13.02 47.64
N GLU A 564 5.64 -12.83 48.96
CA GLU A 564 6.66 -12.01 49.65
C GLU A 564 8.06 -12.63 49.57
N VAL A 565 8.16 -13.96 49.73
CA VAL A 565 9.44 -14.67 49.56
C VAL A 565 9.93 -14.57 48.12
N PHE A 566 9.02 -14.72 47.16
CA PHE A 566 9.37 -14.61 45.74
C PHE A 566 9.74 -13.20 45.32
N ALA A 567 9.15 -12.15 45.91
CA ALA A 567 9.45 -10.75 45.56
C ALA A 567 10.94 -10.41 45.70
N ASP A 568 11.63 -11.00 46.67
CA ASP A 568 13.09 -10.82 46.84
C ASP A 568 13.92 -11.71 45.89
N ILE A 569 13.35 -12.81 45.40
CA ILE A 569 14.00 -13.78 44.49
C ILE A 569 13.80 -13.39 43.01
N GLN A 570 12.66 -12.81 42.67
CA GLN A 570 12.24 -12.38 41.35
C GLN A 570 13.34 -11.63 40.56
N PRO A 571 14.13 -10.73 41.18
CA PRO A 571 15.15 -10.00 40.44
C PRO A 571 16.33 -10.87 39.97
N PHE A 572 16.58 -12.00 40.62
CA PHE A 572 17.58 -12.99 40.19
C PHE A 572 17.06 -13.79 39.00
N VAL A 573 15.77 -14.17 38.99
CA VAL A 573 15.14 -14.80 37.83
C VAL A 573 15.27 -13.94 36.58
N LYS A 574 15.11 -12.62 36.71
CA LYS A 574 15.34 -11.67 35.61
C LYS A 574 16.79 -11.75 35.07
N SER A 575 17.78 -11.91 35.95
CA SER A 575 19.19 -12.03 35.54
C SER A 575 19.44 -13.26 34.66
N VAL A 576 18.64 -14.33 34.77
CA VAL A 576 18.75 -15.50 33.89
C VAL A 576 18.49 -15.11 32.44
N VAL A 577 17.46 -14.29 32.20
CA VAL A 577 17.10 -13.79 30.87
C VAL A 577 18.16 -12.81 30.33
N ASP A 578 18.92 -12.19 31.22
CA ASP A 578 20.07 -11.33 30.91
C ASP A 578 21.39 -12.13 30.68
N GLY A 579 21.32 -13.47 30.73
CA GLY A 579 22.46 -14.36 30.45
C GLY A 579 23.34 -14.69 31.66
N TYR A 580 22.82 -14.58 32.88
CA TYR A 580 23.54 -15.00 34.08
C TYR A 580 23.08 -16.39 34.53
N ASN A 581 24.01 -17.15 35.11
CA ASN A 581 23.66 -18.36 35.83
C ASN A 581 23.13 -17.99 37.22
N VAL A 582 22.02 -18.62 37.61
CA VAL A 582 21.37 -18.40 38.90
C VAL A 582 21.08 -19.75 39.53
N CYS A 583 21.41 -19.88 40.82
CA CYS A 583 21.14 -21.09 41.58
C CYS A 583 20.33 -20.74 42.82
N ILE A 584 19.19 -21.40 42.99
CA ILE A 584 18.32 -21.24 44.14
C ILE A 584 18.14 -22.62 44.75
N PHE A 585 18.59 -22.79 45.99
CA PHE A 585 18.45 -24.07 46.67
C PHE A 585 17.86 -23.92 48.07
N ALA A 586 16.98 -24.85 48.44
CA ALA A 586 16.40 -24.93 49.79
C ALA A 586 17.18 -25.91 50.66
N TYR A 587 17.46 -25.53 51.91
CA TYR A 587 18.24 -26.33 52.87
C TYR A 587 17.62 -26.31 54.26
N GLY A 588 17.62 -27.46 54.94
CA GLY A 588 17.09 -27.64 56.29
C GLY A 588 16.65 -29.07 56.55
N GLN A 589 16.23 -29.37 57.78
CA GLN A 589 15.76 -30.72 58.13
C GLN A 589 14.48 -31.12 57.38
N THR A 590 14.18 -32.41 57.36
CA THR A 590 12.86 -32.90 56.91
C THR A 590 11.74 -32.26 57.72
N GLY A 591 10.67 -31.85 57.03
CA GLY A 591 9.51 -31.17 57.65
C GLY A 591 9.70 -29.69 57.99
N SER A 592 10.82 -29.05 57.60
CA SER A 592 11.03 -27.62 57.86
C SER A 592 10.41 -26.66 56.84
N GLY A 593 9.91 -27.16 55.69
CA GLY A 593 9.25 -26.33 54.66
C GLY A 593 10.02 -26.14 53.34
N LYS A 594 11.06 -26.94 53.06
CA LYS A 594 11.82 -26.92 51.79
C LYS A 594 10.93 -27.07 50.55
N THR A 595 10.24 -28.20 50.43
CA THR A 595 9.37 -28.49 49.29
C THR A 595 8.19 -27.51 49.20
N TYR A 596 7.64 -27.07 50.34
CA TYR A 596 6.61 -26.03 50.37
C TYR A 596 7.10 -24.70 49.76
N THR A 597 8.33 -24.29 50.08
CA THR A 597 8.87 -23.04 49.51
C THR A 597 9.24 -23.20 48.04
N MET A 598 9.86 -24.32 47.66
CA MET A 598 10.29 -24.51 46.27
C MET A 598 9.12 -24.81 45.33
N THR A 599 8.24 -25.74 45.70
CA THR A 599 7.15 -26.22 44.82
C THR A 599 5.78 -25.70 45.27
N GLY A 600 5.51 -25.68 46.58
CA GLY A 600 4.17 -25.43 47.11
C GLY A 600 3.40 -26.73 47.38
N PRO A 601 2.18 -26.64 47.93
CA PRO A 601 1.33 -27.81 48.17
C PRO A 601 0.85 -28.45 46.86
N THR A 602 0.52 -29.75 46.90
CA THR A 602 -0.04 -30.45 45.73
C THR A 602 -1.44 -29.91 45.43
N GLY A 603 -1.68 -29.44 44.21
CA GLY A 603 -2.94 -28.77 43.84
C GLY A 603 -3.06 -27.32 44.33
N ALA A 604 -1.93 -26.67 44.64
CA ALA A 604 -1.84 -25.27 45.04
C ALA A 604 -2.59 -24.32 44.09
N THR A 605 -3.29 -23.33 44.66
CA THR A 605 -3.78 -22.16 43.92
C THR A 605 -2.60 -21.26 43.53
N GLU A 606 -2.81 -20.29 42.63
CA GLU A 606 -1.76 -19.35 42.20
C GLU A 606 -1.09 -18.60 43.37
N GLU A 607 -1.83 -18.39 44.46
CA GLU A 607 -1.34 -17.71 45.67
C GLU A 607 -0.40 -18.58 46.52
N GLU A 608 -0.51 -19.90 46.41
CA GLU A 608 0.27 -20.89 47.17
C GLU A 608 1.46 -21.45 46.37
N TRP A 609 1.58 -21.08 45.10
CA TRP A 609 2.67 -21.48 44.22
C TRP A 609 4.04 -21.19 44.83
N GLY A 610 4.90 -22.19 44.83
CA GLY A 610 6.27 -22.06 45.28
C GLY A 610 7.17 -21.29 44.31
N VAL A 611 8.42 -21.10 44.71
CA VAL A 611 9.45 -20.39 43.95
C VAL A 611 9.63 -20.95 42.53
N ASN A 612 9.50 -22.27 42.33
CA ASN A 612 9.63 -22.90 41.02
C ASN A 612 8.61 -22.33 40.02
N TYR A 613 7.33 -22.38 40.39
CA TYR A 613 6.22 -21.89 39.55
C TYR A 613 6.32 -20.39 39.30
N LEU A 614 6.52 -19.61 40.37
CA LEU A 614 6.60 -18.16 40.28
C LEU A 614 7.81 -17.70 39.45
N ALA A 615 8.97 -18.36 39.60
CA ALA A 615 10.17 -18.06 38.81
C ALA A 615 9.95 -18.35 37.32
N LEU A 616 9.37 -19.50 36.99
CA LEU A 616 9.08 -19.86 35.60
C LEU A 616 8.09 -18.89 34.97
N ASN A 617 6.99 -18.57 35.68
CA ASN A 617 5.99 -17.63 35.19
C ASN A 617 6.59 -16.24 34.93
N HIS A 618 7.42 -15.76 35.87
CA HIS A 618 8.10 -14.49 35.72
C HIS A 618 9.13 -14.52 34.56
N LEU A 619 9.88 -15.62 34.39
CA LEU A 619 10.84 -15.80 33.31
C LEU A 619 10.16 -15.69 31.94
N PHE A 620 9.05 -16.43 31.74
CA PHE A 620 8.29 -16.36 30.49
C PHE A 620 7.65 -14.99 30.27
N LYS A 621 7.12 -14.35 31.32
CA LYS A 621 6.60 -12.98 31.24
C LYS A 621 7.67 -11.99 30.74
N VAL A 622 8.85 -11.99 31.36
CA VAL A 622 9.98 -11.14 30.93
C VAL A 622 10.43 -11.46 29.50
N SER A 623 10.41 -12.74 29.10
CA SER A 623 10.75 -13.15 27.74
C SER A 623 9.75 -12.60 26.70
N GLN A 624 8.46 -12.57 27.03
CA GLN A 624 7.39 -12.05 26.17
C GLN A 624 7.46 -10.53 26.08
N ASP A 625 7.66 -9.84 27.20
CA ASP A 625 7.82 -8.37 27.24
C ASP A 625 9.00 -7.89 26.35
N ARG A 626 10.02 -8.75 26.16
CA ARG A 626 11.23 -8.46 25.37
C ARG A 626 11.23 -9.03 23.95
N LYS A 627 10.13 -9.67 23.51
CA LYS A 627 10.04 -10.41 22.23
C LYS A 627 10.34 -9.56 20.98
N CYS A 628 10.13 -8.25 21.04
CA CYS A 628 10.41 -7.32 19.94
C CYS A 628 11.91 -7.10 19.68
N ASN A 629 12.79 -7.41 20.65
CA ASN A 629 14.23 -7.15 20.56
C ASN A 629 15.08 -8.42 20.75
N THR A 630 14.56 -9.44 21.43
CA THR A 630 15.27 -10.69 21.71
C THR A 630 14.35 -11.89 21.51
N VAL A 631 14.85 -12.91 20.79
CA VAL A 631 14.18 -14.21 20.64
C VAL A 631 14.77 -15.17 21.66
N TYR A 632 13.91 -15.83 22.44
CA TYR A 632 14.33 -16.77 23.48
C TYR A 632 14.00 -18.20 23.10
N GLU A 633 14.98 -19.10 23.24
CA GLU A 633 14.82 -20.56 23.19
C GLU A 633 14.99 -21.07 24.63
N VAL A 634 13.99 -21.78 25.16
CA VAL A 634 13.98 -22.27 26.54
C VAL A 634 13.89 -23.80 26.54
N ALA A 635 14.70 -24.45 27.36
CA ALA A 635 14.68 -25.91 27.54
C ALA A 635 14.82 -26.26 29.03
N VAL A 636 14.21 -27.37 29.44
CA VAL A 636 14.18 -27.82 30.82
C VAL A 636 14.76 -29.23 30.93
N GLN A 637 15.54 -29.43 32.00
CA GLN A 637 15.98 -30.74 32.45
C GLN A 637 15.60 -30.91 33.94
N MET A 638 15.28 -32.14 34.34
CA MET A 638 14.97 -32.45 35.73
C MET A 638 15.66 -33.74 36.17
N VAL A 639 16.41 -33.66 37.26
CA VAL A 639 17.33 -34.71 37.72
C VAL A 639 17.13 -34.97 39.21
N GLU A 640 17.17 -36.25 39.58
CA GLU A 640 17.24 -36.72 40.97
C GLU A 640 18.65 -37.20 41.30
N ILE A 641 19.20 -36.79 42.45
CA ILE A 641 20.38 -37.40 43.04
C ILE A 641 19.95 -38.19 44.27
N TYR A 642 20.04 -39.51 44.18
CA TYR A 642 19.73 -40.44 45.26
C TYR A 642 20.87 -41.45 45.39
N ASN A 643 21.38 -41.65 46.60
CA ASN A 643 22.46 -42.60 46.87
C ASN A 643 23.73 -42.39 46.01
N GLU A 644 24.15 -41.13 45.79
CA GLU A 644 25.25 -40.74 44.88
C GLU A 644 25.09 -41.21 43.41
N GLN A 645 23.87 -41.59 43.03
CA GLN A 645 23.48 -41.88 41.65
C GLN A 645 22.63 -40.74 41.12
N VAL A 646 22.90 -40.37 39.87
CA VAL A 646 22.15 -39.32 39.17
C VAL A 646 21.15 -40.00 38.24
N ARG A 647 19.90 -39.56 38.29
CA ARG A 647 18.81 -40.13 37.50
C ARG A 647 18.04 -39.02 36.81
N ASP A 648 17.81 -39.20 35.52
CA ASP A 648 16.92 -38.35 34.75
C ASP A 648 15.45 -38.66 35.13
N LEU A 649 14.69 -37.63 35.49
CA LEU A 649 13.29 -37.74 35.86
C LEU A 649 12.33 -37.55 34.68
N LEU A 650 12.82 -37.11 33.51
CA LEU A 650 12.01 -36.86 32.31
C LEU A 650 12.21 -37.92 31.22
N SER A 651 13.23 -38.78 31.34
CA SER A 651 13.44 -39.92 30.45
C SER A 651 12.32 -40.97 30.58
N SER A 652 11.85 -41.49 29.44
CA SER A 652 10.93 -42.63 29.36
C SER A 652 11.60 -43.96 29.72
N ASP A 653 12.92 -44.05 29.55
CA ASP A 653 13.72 -45.21 29.96
C ASP A 653 14.25 -44.98 31.38
N VAL A 654 13.78 -45.82 32.31
CA VAL A 654 13.88 -45.63 33.77
C VAL A 654 15.29 -46.00 34.31
N GLY A 655 16.28 -46.15 33.43
CA GLY A 655 17.63 -46.63 33.72
C GLY A 655 18.58 -45.58 34.28
N ILE A 656 19.55 -46.02 35.09
CA ILE A 656 20.64 -45.16 35.61
C ILE A 656 21.62 -44.87 34.46
N THR A 657 21.44 -43.76 33.77
CA THR A 657 22.32 -43.37 32.67
C THR A 657 23.57 -42.68 33.22
N THR A 658 24.68 -43.41 33.32
CA THR A 658 26.00 -42.83 33.67
C THR A 658 26.80 -42.67 32.38
N ILE A 659 26.73 -41.52 31.73
CA ILE A 659 27.62 -41.19 30.59
C ILE A 659 28.63 -40.14 31.08
N SER A 660 29.92 -40.48 31.07
CA SER A 660 31.01 -39.56 31.38
C SER A 660 31.46 -38.83 30.10
N GLN A 661 31.44 -37.50 30.12
CA GLN A 661 32.05 -36.68 29.08
C GLN A 661 33.59 -36.54 29.28
N PRO A 662 34.36 -36.22 28.22
CA PRO A 662 35.83 -36.12 28.27
C PRO A 662 36.39 -35.03 29.19
N ASN A 663 35.59 -34.04 29.58
CA ASN A 663 36.03 -32.86 30.35
C ASN A 663 35.96 -33.06 31.87
N GLY A 664 35.62 -34.25 32.37
CA GLY A 664 35.65 -34.56 33.81
C GLY A 664 34.50 -33.98 34.64
N LEU A 665 33.43 -33.48 33.99
CA LEU A 665 32.15 -33.16 34.63
C LEU A 665 31.21 -34.36 34.46
N ALA A 666 31.01 -35.14 35.52
CA ALA A 666 30.17 -36.34 35.48
C ALA A 666 28.75 -36.03 35.94
N VAL A 667 28.05 -35.24 35.13
CA VAL A 667 26.60 -35.04 35.18
C VAL A 667 26.03 -35.59 33.86
N PRO A 668 25.01 -36.46 33.87
CA PRO A 668 24.49 -37.07 32.66
C PRO A 668 23.99 -36.01 31.66
N GLU A 669 24.06 -36.31 30.37
CA GLU A 669 23.17 -35.68 29.38
C GLU A 669 21.74 -36.11 29.71
N ALA A 670 21.15 -35.46 30.72
CA ALA A 670 19.73 -35.57 30.99
C ALA A 670 18.98 -35.00 29.78
N CYS A 671 17.83 -35.59 29.47
CA CYS A 671 17.01 -35.16 28.37
C CYS A 671 16.60 -33.70 28.56
N MET A 672 16.96 -32.89 27.56
CA MET A 672 16.59 -31.48 27.47
C MET A 672 15.29 -31.39 26.69
N HIS A 673 14.23 -30.96 27.37
CA HIS A 673 12.91 -30.81 26.75
C HIS A 673 12.67 -29.33 26.41
N PRO A 674 12.48 -28.97 25.13
CA PRO A 674 12.15 -27.61 24.75
C PRO A 674 10.76 -27.24 25.27
N VAL A 675 10.61 -26.00 25.72
CA VAL A 675 9.35 -25.47 26.29
C VAL A 675 9.07 -24.07 25.74
N ILE A 676 7.79 -23.75 25.55
CA ILE A 676 7.33 -22.46 25.03
C ILE A 676 6.51 -21.68 26.06
N SER A 677 6.03 -22.35 27.10
CA SER A 677 5.18 -21.74 28.13
C SER A 677 5.51 -22.23 29.54
N THR A 678 5.03 -21.50 30.55
CA THR A 678 5.07 -21.94 31.95
C THR A 678 4.40 -23.29 32.12
N SER A 679 3.23 -23.49 31.51
CA SER A 679 2.44 -24.73 31.62
C SER A 679 3.24 -25.95 31.20
N ASP A 680 3.98 -25.88 30.09
CA ASP A 680 4.79 -26.99 29.60
C ASP A 680 5.81 -27.46 30.64
N VAL A 681 6.41 -26.50 31.36
CA VAL A 681 7.38 -26.81 32.42
C VAL A 681 6.69 -27.46 33.62
N LEU A 682 5.47 -27.03 33.95
CA LEU A 682 4.70 -27.61 35.06
C LEU A 682 4.30 -29.05 34.75
N ASP A 683 3.86 -29.32 33.52
CA ASP A 683 3.55 -30.68 33.07
C ASP A 683 4.78 -31.60 33.16
N LEU A 684 5.95 -31.10 32.75
CA LEU A 684 7.22 -31.82 32.89
C LEU A 684 7.61 -32.02 34.35
N MET A 685 7.42 -31.02 35.21
CA MET A 685 7.68 -31.14 36.64
C MET A 685 6.77 -32.18 37.30
N ASP A 686 5.48 -32.21 36.93
CA ASP A 686 4.52 -33.20 37.41
C ASP A 686 4.89 -34.62 36.97
N ILE A 687 5.35 -34.79 35.72
CA ILE A 687 5.91 -36.06 35.24
C ILE A 687 7.12 -36.44 36.09
N GLY A 688 8.05 -35.51 36.30
CA GLY A 688 9.26 -35.76 37.10
C GLY A 688 8.95 -36.11 38.56
N PHE A 689 7.97 -35.45 39.17
CA PHE A 689 7.51 -35.77 40.53
C PHE A 689 6.80 -37.12 40.60
N LYS A 690 5.99 -37.48 39.59
CA LYS A 690 5.38 -38.82 39.49
C LYS A 690 6.46 -39.89 39.36
N ASN A 691 7.46 -39.70 38.50
CA ASN A 691 8.57 -40.63 38.31
C ASN A 691 9.41 -40.79 39.60
N ARG A 692 9.60 -39.69 40.33
CA ARG A 692 10.21 -39.67 41.66
C ARG A 692 9.39 -40.47 42.68
N ALA A 693 8.06 -40.34 42.65
CA ALA A 693 7.13 -41.01 43.57
C ALA A 693 6.92 -42.50 43.27
N VAL A 694 6.81 -42.92 42.00
CA VAL A 694 6.66 -44.34 41.60
C VAL A 694 7.87 -45.17 42.03
N SER A 695 9.02 -44.51 42.15
CA SER A 695 10.26 -45.13 42.64
C SER A 695 10.36 -45.18 44.17
N ALA A 696 9.35 -44.69 44.88
CA ALA A 696 9.19 -44.76 46.32
C ALA A 696 8.27 -45.94 46.66
N THR A 697 8.84 -47.09 47.04
CA THR A 697 8.07 -48.17 47.67
C THR A 697 7.45 -47.68 48.99
N ALA A 698 6.27 -48.17 49.37
CA ALA A 698 5.51 -47.78 50.57
C ALA A 698 6.30 -47.76 51.91
N LEU A 699 7.49 -48.36 51.94
CA LEU A 699 8.42 -48.39 53.08
C LEU A 699 9.44 -47.23 53.11
N ASN A 700 9.50 -46.36 52.10
CA ASN A 700 10.49 -45.29 51.94
C ASN A 700 9.81 -44.00 51.44
N ALA A 701 9.54 -43.05 52.34
CA ALA A 701 9.19 -41.68 51.93
C ALA A 701 10.43 -41.03 51.27
N ARG A 702 10.59 -41.26 49.96
CA ARG A 702 11.82 -40.96 49.18
C ARG A 702 12.08 -39.45 49.01
N SER A 703 11.04 -38.61 49.09
CA SER A 703 11.15 -37.16 48.83
C SER A 703 12.04 -36.40 49.82
N SER A 704 12.18 -36.87 51.06
CA SER A 704 13.10 -36.28 52.05
C SER A 704 14.54 -36.76 51.93
N ARG A 705 14.78 -37.76 51.07
CA ARG A 705 16.02 -38.56 51.03
C ARG A 705 16.75 -38.48 49.69
N SER A 706 16.25 -37.70 48.75
CA SER A 706 16.92 -37.42 47.48
C SER A 706 16.92 -35.92 47.19
N HIS A 707 17.93 -35.47 46.44
CA HIS A 707 17.99 -34.09 45.96
C HIS A 707 17.28 -34.00 44.62
N SER A 708 16.41 -33.02 44.44
CA SER A 708 15.74 -32.74 43.18
C SER A 708 16.31 -31.47 42.58
N ILE A 709 16.69 -31.54 41.31
CA ILE A 709 17.33 -30.43 40.58
C ILE A 709 16.53 -30.21 39.30
N VAL A 710 15.82 -29.09 39.22
CA VAL A 710 15.23 -28.60 37.96
C VAL A 710 16.18 -27.55 37.41
N THR A 711 16.60 -27.70 36.16
CA THR A 711 17.41 -26.67 35.48
C THR A 711 16.68 -26.18 34.25
N VAL A 712 16.53 -24.86 34.17
CA VAL A 712 15.97 -24.16 33.01
C VAL A 712 17.12 -23.50 32.27
N HIS A 713 17.29 -23.87 31.02
CA HIS A 713 18.27 -23.29 30.11
C HIS A 713 17.58 -22.26 29.25
N VAL A 714 18.11 -21.04 29.24
CA VAL A 714 17.59 -19.91 28.48
C VAL A 714 18.67 -19.45 27.51
N ARG A 715 18.33 -19.44 26.23
CA ARG A 715 19.17 -18.91 25.16
C ARG A 715 18.47 -17.72 24.53
N GLY A 716 18.99 -16.51 24.75
CA GLY A 716 18.44 -15.28 24.20
C GLY A 716 19.27 -14.76 23.03
N ARG A 717 18.66 -14.56 21.86
CA ARG A 717 19.29 -13.98 20.66
C ARG A 717 18.77 -12.57 20.41
N ASN A 718 19.63 -11.56 20.52
CA ASN A 718 19.26 -10.19 20.21
C ASN A 718 19.06 -10.03 18.69
N VAL A 719 17.92 -9.48 18.27
CA VAL A 719 17.53 -9.35 16.86
C VAL A 719 18.36 -8.28 16.15
N LYS A 720 18.77 -7.21 16.85
CA LYS A 720 19.53 -6.10 16.27
C LYS A 720 21.03 -6.40 16.17
N THR A 721 21.62 -6.98 17.23
CA THR A 721 23.08 -7.21 17.30
C THR A 721 23.49 -8.62 16.91
N GLY A 722 22.54 -9.57 16.87
CA GLY A 722 22.83 -11.00 16.67
C GLY A 722 23.57 -11.67 17.83
N THR A 723 23.82 -10.97 18.93
CA THR A 723 24.48 -11.49 20.14
C THR A 723 23.60 -12.54 20.80
N VAL A 724 24.19 -13.67 21.18
CA VAL A 724 23.51 -14.73 21.91
C VAL A 724 23.99 -14.74 23.35
N LEU A 725 23.05 -14.80 24.27
CA LEU A 725 23.25 -14.89 25.71
C LEU A 725 22.73 -16.24 26.19
N TYR A 726 23.46 -16.85 27.12
CA TYR A 726 23.09 -18.11 27.76
C TYR A 726 22.90 -17.89 29.26
N GLY A 727 21.75 -18.28 29.80
CA GLY A 727 21.46 -18.22 31.22
C GLY A 727 20.92 -19.56 31.70
N ASN A 728 21.36 -20.01 32.87
CA ASN A 728 20.84 -21.22 33.49
C ASN A 728 20.20 -20.86 34.83
N LEU A 729 18.98 -21.35 35.07
CA LEU A 729 18.32 -21.26 36.37
C LEU A 729 18.28 -22.66 36.99
N HIS A 730 19.05 -22.86 38.05
CA HIS A 730 19.01 -24.08 38.85
C HIS A 730 18.07 -23.90 40.04
N LEU A 731 17.03 -24.72 40.12
CA LEU A 731 16.04 -24.76 41.19
C LEU A 731 16.18 -26.10 41.93
N ILE A 732 16.65 -26.04 43.17
CA ILE A 732 17.13 -27.23 43.88
C ILE A 732 16.38 -27.42 45.20
N ASP A 733 15.75 -28.58 45.37
CA ASP A 733 15.18 -29.04 46.64
C ASP A 733 16.10 -30.12 47.22
N LEU A 734 16.89 -29.76 48.23
CA LEU A 734 17.84 -30.68 48.85
C LEU A 734 17.13 -31.67 49.78
N ALA A 735 17.76 -32.82 50.00
CA ALA A 735 17.37 -33.77 51.02
C ALA A 735 17.45 -33.17 52.45
N GLY A 736 16.83 -33.85 53.42
CA GLY A 736 16.88 -33.47 54.83
C GLY A 736 18.31 -33.41 55.38
N SER A 737 18.62 -32.37 56.15
CA SER A 737 19.93 -32.17 56.79
C SER A 737 20.10 -32.85 58.15
N GLU A 738 19.10 -33.61 58.61
CA GLU A 738 19.12 -34.27 59.92
C GLU A 738 20.19 -35.37 60.05
N ARG A 739 20.75 -35.50 61.26
CA ARG A 739 21.79 -36.48 61.55
C ARG A 739 21.22 -37.87 61.83
N VAL A 740 21.97 -38.90 61.43
CA VAL A 740 21.58 -40.32 61.59
C VAL A 740 21.61 -40.79 63.05
N ASP A 741 22.28 -40.03 63.93
CA ASP A 741 22.59 -40.38 65.33
C ASP A 741 21.35 -40.63 66.22
N ARG A 742 20.14 -40.28 65.76
CA ARG A 742 18.86 -40.49 66.48
C ARG A 742 18.00 -41.62 65.91
N SER A 743 18.49 -42.38 64.93
CA SER A 743 17.70 -43.41 64.26
C SER A 743 18.19 -44.81 64.63
N GLU A 744 17.32 -45.66 65.21
CA GLU A 744 17.58 -47.08 65.51
C GLU A 744 17.64 -47.94 64.23
N VAL A 745 18.19 -47.39 63.15
CA VAL A 745 18.02 -47.89 61.80
C VAL A 745 19.25 -48.71 61.40
N THR A 746 19.06 -50.02 61.21
CA THR A 746 20.10 -50.97 60.79
C THR A 746 19.97 -51.36 59.31
N GLY A 747 21.04 -51.88 58.70
CA GLY A 747 21.03 -52.44 57.34
C GLY A 747 21.07 -51.41 56.20
N HIS A 748 20.31 -51.65 55.13
CA HIS A 748 20.30 -50.84 53.89
C HIS A 748 19.95 -49.37 54.14
N ARG A 749 19.05 -49.10 55.11
CA ARG A 749 18.61 -47.75 55.47
C ARG A 749 19.69 -46.93 56.17
N LEU A 750 20.63 -47.57 56.88
CA LEU A 750 21.79 -46.89 57.45
C LEU A 750 22.74 -46.42 56.34
N ARG A 751 22.99 -47.26 55.33
CA ARG A 751 23.80 -46.88 54.16
C ARG A 751 23.15 -45.72 53.39
N GLU A 752 21.84 -45.79 53.17
CA GLU A 752 21.07 -44.72 52.54
C GLU A 752 21.20 -43.38 53.30
N ALA A 753 20.99 -43.39 54.61
CA ALA A 753 21.15 -42.20 55.47
C ALA A 753 22.61 -41.68 55.49
N GLN A 754 23.60 -42.57 55.42
CA GLN A 754 25.02 -42.22 55.28
C GLN A 754 25.32 -41.56 53.93
N HIS A 755 24.73 -42.04 52.82
CA HIS A 755 24.93 -41.46 51.50
C HIS A 755 24.25 -40.09 51.34
N ILE A 756 23.07 -39.88 51.91
CA ILE A 756 22.41 -38.56 51.96
C ILE A 756 23.31 -37.58 52.72
N ASN A 757 23.76 -37.97 53.91
CA ASN A 757 24.65 -37.13 54.70
C ASN A 757 26.02 -36.94 54.05
N LYS A 758 26.51 -37.88 53.23
CA LYS A 758 27.74 -37.71 52.45
C LYS A 758 27.63 -36.52 51.49
N SER A 759 26.53 -36.42 50.74
CA SER A 759 26.33 -35.32 49.78
C SER A 759 26.26 -33.95 50.45
N LEU A 760 25.53 -33.82 51.57
CA LEU A 760 25.42 -32.58 52.34
C LEU A 760 26.70 -32.24 53.12
N SER A 761 27.42 -33.26 53.63
CA SER A 761 28.74 -33.07 54.27
C SER A 761 29.77 -32.59 53.25
N SER A 762 29.79 -33.20 52.05
CA SER A 762 30.66 -32.76 50.95
C SER A 762 30.34 -31.33 50.51
N LEU A 763 29.06 -30.94 50.48
CA LEU A 763 28.65 -29.56 50.26
C LEU A 763 29.21 -28.64 51.36
N GLY A 764 29.17 -29.07 52.62
CA GLY A 764 29.81 -28.35 53.73
C GLY A 764 31.32 -28.20 53.58
N ASP A 765 32.02 -29.23 53.12
CA ASP A 765 33.46 -29.17 52.85
C ASP A 765 33.79 -28.19 51.72
N VAL A 766 32.97 -28.17 50.66
CA VAL A 766 33.08 -27.20 49.55
C VAL A 766 32.88 -25.78 50.05
N ILE A 767 31.79 -25.51 50.79
CA ILE A 767 31.51 -24.20 51.38
C ILE A 767 32.63 -23.77 52.33
N PHE A 768 33.15 -24.68 53.15
CA PHE A 768 34.26 -24.39 54.06
C PHE A 768 35.55 -24.05 53.29
N ALA A 769 35.89 -24.82 52.27
CA ALA A 769 37.05 -24.55 51.42
C ALA A 769 36.94 -23.20 50.72
N LEU A 770 35.75 -22.85 50.21
CA LEU A 770 35.44 -21.57 49.58
C LEU A 770 35.53 -20.40 50.57
N ALA A 771 34.94 -20.53 51.76
CA ALA A 771 35.03 -19.51 52.82
C ALA A 771 36.49 -19.26 53.24
N LYS A 772 37.34 -20.29 53.21
CA LYS A 772 38.78 -20.20 53.49
C LYS A 772 39.62 -19.77 52.30
N LYS A 773 39.02 -19.53 51.13
CA LYS A 773 39.72 -19.21 49.87
C LYS A 773 40.82 -20.24 49.57
N SER A 774 40.52 -21.52 49.82
CA SER A 774 41.46 -22.63 49.61
C SER A 774 41.71 -22.81 48.11
N PRO A 775 42.95 -23.08 47.67
CA PRO A 775 43.28 -23.23 46.25
C PRO A 775 42.61 -24.47 45.63
N HIS A 776 42.41 -25.53 46.43
CA HIS A 776 41.65 -26.70 46.03
C HIS A 776 40.27 -26.67 46.73
N VAL A 777 39.21 -26.67 45.93
CA VAL A 777 37.83 -26.87 46.40
C VAL A 777 37.37 -28.29 46.02
N PRO A 778 36.87 -29.10 46.97
CA PRO A 778 36.62 -30.53 46.74
C PRO A 778 35.27 -30.83 46.07
N TYR A 779 34.97 -30.18 44.94
CA TYR A 779 33.69 -30.37 44.21
C TYR A 779 33.42 -31.83 43.81
N ARG A 780 34.48 -32.63 43.65
CA ARG A 780 34.38 -34.02 43.22
C ARG A 780 33.90 -34.99 44.31
N ASN A 781 33.83 -34.58 45.57
CA ASN A 781 33.52 -35.46 46.70
C ASN A 781 32.10 -36.05 46.67
N SER A 782 31.16 -35.38 46.00
CA SER A 782 29.80 -35.88 45.76
C SER A 782 29.28 -35.50 44.38
N LYS A 783 28.26 -36.22 43.89
CA LYS A 783 27.56 -35.84 42.66
C LYS A 783 26.84 -34.50 42.77
N LEU A 784 26.27 -34.21 43.95
CA LEU A 784 25.62 -32.93 44.22
C LEU A 784 26.60 -31.76 44.04
N THR A 785 27.79 -31.85 44.63
CA THR A 785 28.80 -30.80 44.54
C THR A 785 29.42 -30.67 43.15
N GLN A 786 29.43 -31.75 42.34
CA GLN A 786 29.81 -31.69 40.93
C GLN A 786 28.77 -30.93 40.09
N VAL A 787 27.47 -31.19 40.32
CA VAL A 787 26.39 -30.44 39.66
C VAL A 787 26.42 -28.96 40.06
N LEU A 788 26.62 -28.69 41.35
CA LEU A 788 26.68 -27.33 41.89
C LEU A 788 27.97 -26.59 41.59
N GLN A 789 28.97 -27.20 40.95
CA GLN A 789 30.28 -26.58 40.73
C GLN A 789 30.17 -25.28 39.92
N SER A 790 29.33 -25.25 38.88
CA SER A 790 29.09 -24.04 38.08
C SER A 790 28.40 -22.93 38.89
N SER A 791 27.59 -23.32 39.88
CA SER A 791 26.82 -22.41 40.73
C SER A 791 27.65 -21.84 41.88
N LEU A 792 28.46 -22.67 42.52
CA LEU A 792 29.30 -22.33 43.68
C LEU A 792 30.74 -21.94 43.28
N GLY A 793 31.09 -21.98 42.00
CA GLY A 793 32.42 -21.71 41.47
C GLY A 793 32.70 -20.24 41.08
N GLY A 794 31.79 -19.30 41.37
CA GLY A 794 32.00 -17.87 41.12
C GLY A 794 31.43 -17.31 39.82
N GLN A 795 30.77 -18.13 39.01
CA GLN A 795 30.16 -17.70 37.75
C GLN A 795 28.63 -17.56 37.82
N ALA A 796 28.03 -17.74 38.99
CA ALA A 796 26.58 -17.71 39.17
C ALA A 796 26.16 -16.91 40.40
N LYS A 797 24.95 -16.35 40.33
CA LYS A 797 24.29 -15.71 41.48
C LYS A 797 23.56 -16.79 42.28
N THR A 798 23.97 -17.00 43.53
CA THR A 798 23.47 -18.11 44.34
C THR A 798 22.62 -17.62 45.51
N ILE A 799 21.44 -18.22 45.68
CA ILE A 799 20.52 -17.99 46.79
C ILE A 799 20.33 -19.30 47.56
N MET A 800 20.57 -19.23 48.87
CA MET A 800 20.26 -20.29 49.82
C MET A 800 19.01 -19.93 50.62
N LEU A 801 17.96 -20.74 50.47
CA LEU A 801 16.73 -20.65 51.27
C LEU A 801 16.83 -21.60 52.46
N VAL A 802 17.15 -21.06 53.63
CA VAL A 802 17.27 -21.79 54.90
C VAL A 802 15.89 -21.97 55.50
N GLN A 803 15.47 -23.21 55.73
CA GLN A 803 14.13 -23.55 56.21
C GLN A 803 14.16 -24.08 57.63
N LEU A 804 13.45 -23.41 58.53
CA LEU A 804 13.45 -23.73 59.96
C LEU A 804 12.10 -24.20 60.47
N ASN A 805 12.15 -25.19 61.36
CA ASN A 805 11.03 -25.56 62.22
C ASN A 805 11.17 -24.81 63.56
N PRO A 806 10.17 -24.01 63.98
CA PRO A 806 10.22 -23.29 65.26
C PRO A 806 10.08 -24.18 66.49
N ASP A 807 9.66 -25.44 66.36
CA ASP A 807 9.41 -26.36 67.48
C ASP A 807 10.68 -26.67 68.32
N ALA A 808 10.55 -26.66 69.65
CA ALA A 808 11.61 -26.97 70.61
C ALA A 808 12.26 -28.33 70.38
N THR A 809 11.49 -29.34 69.93
CA THR A 809 12.04 -30.68 69.62
C THR A 809 13.05 -30.67 68.48
N SER A 810 12.93 -29.67 67.59
CA SER A 810 13.78 -29.45 66.43
C SER A 810 14.99 -28.54 66.71
N PHE A 811 15.16 -28.03 67.94
CA PHE A 811 16.22 -27.07 68.27
C PHE A 811 17.61 -27.48 67.79
N SER A 812 18.01 -28.74 68.02
CA SER A 812 19.35 -29.23 67.65
C SER A 812 19.61 -29.15 66.14
N GLU A 813 18.59 -29.47 65.34
CA GLU A 813 18.66 -29.45 63.88
C GLU A 813 18.55 -28.03 63.33
N SER A 814 17.68 -27.20 63.90
CA SER A 814 17.60 -25.76 63.58
C SER A 814 18.93 -25.06 63.89
N MET A 815 19.57 -25.36 65.02
CA MET A 815 20.88 -24.83 65.39
C MET A 815 21.98 -25.28 64.42
N SER A 816 21.97 -26.54 63.99
CA SER A 816 22.93 -27.08 63.01
C SER A 816 22.74 -26.43 61.63
N THR A 817 21.48 -26.26 61.21
CA THR A 817 21.09 -25.59 59.97
C THR A 817 21.56 -24.14 59.93
N LEU A 818 21.38 -23.41 61.04
CA LEU A 818 21.75 -22.00 61.16
C LEU A 818 23.26 -21.78 61.23
N LYS A 819 24.00 -22.67 61.90
CA LYS A 819 25.47 -22.68 61.86
C LYS A 819 26.01 -22.92 60.46
N PHE A 820 25.35 -23.79 59.69
CA PHE A 820 25.73 -24.03 58.31
C PHE A 820 25.48 -22.79 57.45
N ALA A 821 24.29 -22.19 57.55
CA ALA A 821 23.91 -20.97 56.85
C ALA A 821 24.83 -19.77 57.18
N GLU A 822 25.22 -19.61 58.45
CA GLU A 822 26.16 -18.60 58.91
C GLU A 822 27.52 -18.73 58.20
N ARG A 823 28.01 -19.95 57.99
CA ARG A 823 29.24 -20.19 57.22
C ARG A 823 29.06 -19.88 55.73
N VAL A 824 27.93 -20.26 55.14
CA VAL A 824 27.61 -19.96 53.73
C VAL A 824 27.57 -18.46 53.48
N SER A 825 26.97 -17.69 54.41
CA SER A 825 26.89 -16.23 54.32
C SER A 825 28.25 -15.53 54.31
N GLY A 826 29.31 -16.18 54.80
CA GLY A 826 30.68 -15.65 54.78
C GLY A 826 31.49 -16.00 53.55
N VAL A 827 30.92 -16.72 52.57
CA VAL A 827 31.63 -17.13 51.35
C VAL A 827 31.66 -16.02 50.31
N GLU A 828 32.84 -15.78 49.73
CA GLU A 828 33.02 -14.85 48.63
C GLU A 828 33.39 -15.57 47.33
N LEU A 829 32.43 -15.69 46.39
CA LEU A 829 32.61 -16.38 45.11
C LEU A 829 33.14 -15.48 43.97
N GLY A 830 33.17 -14.16 44.15
CA GLY A 830 33.51 -13.18 43.10
C GLY A 830 32.31 -12.79 42.23
N ALA A 831 32.47 -11.73 41.41
CA ALA A 831 31.40 -11.17 40.60
C ALA A 831 30.91 -12.16 39.53
N ALA A 832 29.58 -12.37 39.46
CA ALA A 832 28.97 -13.26 38.50
C ALA A 832 29.19 -12.76 37.06
N GLN A 833 29.52 -13.67 36.14
CA GLN A 833 29.77 -13.33 34.74
C GLN A 833 28.57 -13.75 33.87
N SER A 834 28.13 -12.86 32.99
CA SER A 834 27.13 -13.20 31.98
C SER A 834 27.77 -14.10 30.91
N SER A 835 27.16 -15.23 30.57
CA SER A 835 27.62 -16.08 29.48
C SER A 835 27.19 -15.48 28.14
N LYS A 836 28.15 -14.89 27.42
CA LYS A 836 27.97 -14.37 26.07
C LYS A 836 28.67 -15.30 25.10
N GLU A 837 28.02 -15.60 23.99
CA GLU A 837 28.69 -16.22 22.86
C GLU A 837 29.61 -15.17 22.24
N GLU A 838 30.91 -15.23 22.57
CA GLU A 838 31.91 -14.42 21.88
C GLU A 838 31.96 -14.83 20.40
N LYS A 839 32.23 -13.85 19.51
CA LYS A 839 32.26 -14.06 18.06
C LYS A 839 33.12 -15.27 17.67
N ASP A 840 34.25 -15.44 18.37
CA ASP A 840 35.22 -16.51 18.14
C ASP A 840 34.65 -17.89 18.48
N VAL A 841 33.79 -18.00 19.51
CA VAL A 841 33.13 -19.25 19.91
C VAL A 841 32.07 -19.67 18.89
N ARG A 842 31.34 -18.71 18.31
CA ARG A 842 30.40 -19.00 17.21
C ARG A 842 31.14 -19.51 15.98
N GLU A 843 32.24 -18.85 15.61
CA GLU A 843 33.06 -19.27 14.48
C GLU A 843 33.64 -20.67 14.70
N LEU A 844 34.10 -20.97 15.93
CA LEU A 844 34.53 -22.30 16.34
C LEU A 844 33.41 -23.34 16.31
N LEU A 845 32.19 -23.00 16.74
CA LEU A 845 31.03 -23.91 16.72
C LEU A 845 30.55 -24.19 15.30
N GLU A 846 30.54 -23.19 14.41
CA GLU A 846 30.28 -23.39 12.97
C GLU A 846 31.37 -24.24 12.32
N GLN A 847 32.64 -24.02 12.68
CA GLN A 847 33.74 -24.87 12.24
C GLN A 847 33.59 -26.30 12.76
N MET A 848 33.18 -26.51 14.02
CA MET A 848 32.91 -27.84 14.58
C MET A 848 31.73 -28.53 13.91
N ALA A 849 30.65 -27.81 13.59
CA ALA A 849 29.51 -28.36 12.85
C ALA A 849 29.93 -28.77 11.43
N SER A 850 30.65 -27.90 10.71
CA SER A 850 31.21 -28.21 9.40
C SER A 850 32.17 -29.40 9.43
N LEU A 851 32.99 -29.51 10.48
CA LEU A 851 33.90 -30.64 10.67
C LEU A 851 33.14 -31.93 10.98
N LYS A 852 32.07 -31.88 11.79
CA LYS A 852 31.21 -33.04 12.04
C LYS A 852 30.54 -33.55 10.77
N ASP A 853 30.01 -32.64 9.95
CA ASP A 853 29.39 -33.01 8.67
C ASP A 853 30.43 -33.64 7.72
N LYS A 854 31.63 -33.08 7.65
CA LYS A 854 32.75 -33.65 6.87
C LYS A 854 33.18 -35.02 7.40
N ILE A 855 33.19 -35.23 8.72
CA ILE A 855 33.50 -36.53 9.32
C ILE A 855 32.42 -37.55 8.94
N ALA A 856 31.13 -37.18 9.03
CA ALA A 856 30.03 -38.07 8.65
C ALA A 856 30.09 -38.45 7.15
N GLU A 857 30.40 -37.49 6.27
CA GLU A 857 30.59 -37.73 4.85
C GLU A 857 31.77 -38.67 4.58
N LYS A 858 32.91 -38.46 5.27
CA LYS A 858 34.08 -39.34 5.17
C LYS A 858 33.82 -40.74 5.73
N ASP A 859 33.04 -40.88 6.79
CA ASP A 859 32.66 -42.18 7.34
C ASP A 859 31.73 -42.95 6.39
N GLU A 860 30.86 -42.25 5.66
CA GLU A 860 30.04 -42.83 4.60
C GLU A 860 30.90 -43.27 3.40
N GLU A 861 31.87 -42.45 3.00
CA GLU A 861 32.87 -42.78 1.96
C GLU A 861 33.69 -44.03 2.36
N ILE A 862 34.15 -44.10 3.62
CA ILE A 862 34.88 -45.26 4.16
C ILE A 862 33.99 -46.51 4.14
N ARG A 863 32.70 -46.39 4.48
CA ARG A 863 31.76 -47.52 4.40
C ARG A 863 31.58 -47.99 2.96
N ARG A 864 31.46 -47.08 1.98
CA ARG A 864 31.40 -47.42 0.55
C ARG A 864 32.68 -48.09 0.05
N LEU A 865 33.84 -47.58 0.42
CA LEU A 865 35.14 -48.14 0.02
C LEU A 865 35.41 -49.52 0.65
N LYS A 866 34.97 -49.75 1.90
CA LYS A 866 35.03 -51.08 2.52
C LYS A 866 34.15 -52.08 1.77
N SER A 867 32.93 -51.70 1.40
CA SER A 867 32.03 -52.52 0.57
C SER A 867 32.66 -52.86 -0.80
N LEU A 868 33.31 -51.90 -1.45
CA LEU A 868 34.04 -52.12 -2.71
C LEU A 868 35.29 -52.99 -2.57
N ARG A 869 35.97 -52.96 -1.42
CA ARG A 869 37.11 -53.83 -1.13
C ARG A 869 36.67 -55.28 -0.95
N ASP A 870 35.52 -55.50 -0.32
CA ASP A 870 34.95 -56.83 -0.10
C ASP A 870 34.39 -57.44 -1.41
N LEU A 871 34.25 -56.64 -2.47
CA LEU A 871 33.87 -57.05 -3.83
C LEU A 871 35.06 -57.39 -4.76
N LYS A 872 36.33 -57.30 -4.31
CA LYS A 872 37.47 -57.74 -5.14
C LYS A 872 37.50 -59.28 -5.23
N PRO A 873 37.47 -59.89 -6.43
CA PRO A 873 37.50 -61.34 -6.58
C PRO A 873 38.87 -61.90 -6.17
N ARG A 874 38.87 -62.92 -5.31
CA ARG A 874 40.04 -63.76 -5.05
C ARG A 874 40.49 -64.37 -6.38
N ILE A 875 41.65 -63.95 -6.88
CA ILE A 875 42.30 -64.58 -8.05
C ILE A 875 42.65 -66.03 -7.66
N PRO A 876 42.23 -67.05 -8.42
CA PRO A 876 42.62 -68.42 -8.15
C PRO A 876 44.08 -68.63 -8.53
N GLN A 877 44.92 -68.99 -7.57
CA GLN A 877 46.23 -69.56 -7.87
C GLN A 877 46.02 -70.96 -8.48
N GLN A 878 46.26 -71.08 -9.79
CA GLN A 878 46.53 -72.36 -10.44
C GLN A 878 47.98 -72.41 -10.89
N GLN A 879 48.68 -73.42 -10.34
CA GLN A 879 49.77 -74.21 -10.92
C GLN A 879 51.08 -73.52 -11.34
N GLN A 880 52.16 -73.85 -10.63
CA GLN A 880 53.34 -74.50 -11.23
C GLN A 880 54.25 -75.10 -10.14
N LEU A 881 54.46 -76.43 -10.26
CA LEU A 881 55.55 -77.30 -9.81
C LEU A 881 56.16 -77.15 -8.41
#